data_AF-A0A6V7Y2D8-F1
#
_entry.id   AF-A0A6V7Y2D8-F1
#
_cell.length_a   1.000
_cell.length_b   1.000
_cell.length_c   1.000
_cell.angle_alpha   90.00
_cell.angle_beta   90.00
_cell.angle_gamma   90.00
#
_symmetry.space_group_name_H-M   'P 1'
#
loop_
_entity.id
_entity.type
_entity.pdbx_description
1 polymer ?
#
loop_
_entity_poly.entity_id
_entity_poly.type
_entity_poly.pdbx_seq_one_letter_code
_entity_poly.pdbx_strand_id
1 'polypeptide(L)'
;MRNYFVIERIEPFASQSRNTRGEIAHIRFNNLADHPRPDLALTTLIEQLLDRVLTGRPAPLRVGLQVQPPNFHHPFTVPLRPVQQNNAAALAAAIERLNEISQAGIDLLSGTTTTKVVAVWPLTGQRTNNPAAYSGSHVPTGSCDLDQDHAVSSRCRSIVRVRNPNDRYCLARAVVIGLTKIRLVDQGDANNGPAHFRAFCQQQEQHLLFVNYLMNTAGLPYGLQEYSLEHVAILQRWLNQYYGEGHTRIVVFQKEQQYRIVFKGEGRAARYNLCLLLENRHYNYIGRPEQLLGVKRYCIDCERSVTRWSHWAGCTVVCRFCMRQEEERIPCQNCGFIFPRRSCYDYHLVNSAPLEMVRRDTRNFASICQMRRICWNCHHIIYAQQAHECQRQRQQPQINCKICNGPHTEDQPCFIQPLKHDDDEQEDNNENNNEQQQQQRTRKHRQPIRLCFFDAETSQDEPVQISQNINGYRHVPLLIIAEVICEACIRANIRIEDVGQRAQGCFCGTPRGARWRNWCSPPFRNAPGDNTAFPDNITFNHRRMFFHSFDNAEDNPVDQFLDYLLNHGSQHMLTICIAHNGGKYDFHLLLEALHRRSHPPTRICTTGLKIYSMSLGGNNQRKVLFKDSLNYFFCELDALTKVFALPEDLATAKPFFPYLFIQRQHLHYRLRGLPAIQYYQPEYKKAEKREKLIEWYTQQTSVQTTTNFQLREQLIINCVNDVAILRESVLRFRQLIGENTKNLDPFLTVSTAAGLALATMRRCQIQHAQWAIGEAHVEDCGYRLDGLWQRSPPLRPLAIEYMGCYYHGCPKCFPIRDQRLAAGRTAEELFERTQQRLWELEHQHGYQIHVVWGHEIKEKAEKQHTITKKMVSLYPYVMKAKSFPIGHPNILTRETLLLPPNNPLPWTTPEHNIYKGLLLVRVQPPNFMNGNLPPVLPYRTHDGRLTFPLCAKCADNRQQRPCTHGERERSWLTGYTHVELNYALERGYKVVDIYEVWNYEKWDPNLFRSYVNTFIGLKQQASGWPDGCASEMDRAEYLAEFERVEGIFLDPEKIETNPGLRMIAKLLANSLWGKLAQRVCGTEVRYAKTPAEFHQLLEDPTIDMLDFDHVSEHLDRCVVRKKPEFAKAPNTNCLPVAAYVTSYARLHLYEYIEQVHQIGGVLLYCDTDSIIYVGKRNGQRVSEGEYLGQMKREIPSRRILEFIAGGRKIMATDTSTQVQD
;
A
#
# COMPACT_ATOMS: atom_id res chain seq x y z
N MET A 1 9.21 -16.68 41.62
CA MET A 1 8.11 -16.04 40.86
C MET A 1 7.64 -17.02 39.78
N ARG A 2 6.35 -17.04 39.41
CA ARG A 2 5.84 -17.92 38.35
C ARG A 2 6.22 -17.37 36.97
N ASN A 3 6.70 -18.23 36.05
CA ASN A 3 7.09 -17.81 34.70
C ASN A 3 5.90 -17.96 33.72
N TYR A 4 5.06 -16.94 33.63
CA TYR A 4 3.97 -16.89 32.63
C TYR A 4 4.47 -16.73 31.19
N PHE A 5 5.75 -16.36 31.01
CA PHE A 5 6.39 -16.22 29.70
C PHE A 5 7.89 -16.50 29.80
N VAL A 6 8.48 -16.79 28.63
CA VAL A 6 9.91 -16.96 28.40
C VAL A 6 10.33 -15.92 27.34
N ILE A 7 11.45 -15.24 27.58
CA ILE A 7 12.13 -14.45 26.55
C ILE A 7 13.03 -15.44 25.81
N GLU A 8 12.69 -15.77 24.57
CA GLU A 8 13.34 -16.82 23.79
C GLU A 8 14.67 -16.35 23.20
N ARG A 9 14.71 -15.10 22.74
CA ARG A 9 15.93 -14.40 22.34
C ARG A 9 15.74 -12.89 22.48
N ILE A 10 16.85 -12.17 22.59
CA ILE A 10 16.88 -10.72 22.50
C ILE A 10 17.81 -10.36 21.35
N GLU A 11 17.30 -9.62 20.37
CA GLU A 11 18.09 -9.12 19.24
C GLU A 11 18.47 -7.66 19.50
N PRO A 12 19.72 -7.38 19.92
CA PRO A 12 20.20 -6.01 20.03
C PRO A 12 20.51 -5.45 18.65
N PHE A 13 19.98 -4.26 18.34
CA PHE A 13 20.39 -3.49 17.17
C PHE A 13 20.98 -2.15 17.61
N ALA A 14 22.12 -1.78 17.01
CA ALA A 14 22.85 -0.57 17.36
C ALA A 14 23.26 0.19 16.10
N SER A 15 22.65 1.34 15.87
CA SER A 15 23.01 2.20 14.75
C SER A 15 23.98 3.27 15.23
N GLN A 16 25.28 3.02 15.02
CA GLN A 16 26.34 3.98 15.35
C GLN A 16 26.13 5.32 14.60
N SER A 17 25.67 5.26 13.35
CA SER A 17 25.34 6.44 12.53
C SER A 17 24.09 7.20 13.00
N ARG A 18 23.13 6.57 13.68
CA ARG A 18 21.87 7.20 14.15
C ARG A 18 21.83 7.50 15.64
N ASN A 19 22.85 7.09 16.41
CA ASN A 19 22.96 7.25 17.86
C ASN A 19 21.78 6.64 18.64
N THR A 20 21.19 5.59 18.09
CA THR A 20 20.11 4.79 18.69
C THR A 20 20.57 3.35 18.87
N ARG A 21 20.26 2.78 20.04
CA ARG A 21 20.27 1.32 20.24
C ARG A 21 18.85 0.89 20.54
N GLY A 22 18.46 -0.27 20.06
CA GLY A 22 17.21 -0.90 20.45
C GLY A 22 17.41 -2.39 20.66
N GLU A 23 16.39 -3.00 21.23
CA GLU A 23 16.34 -4.44 21.46
C GLU A 23 14.96 -4.92 21.04
N ILE A 24 14.93 -6.01 20.28
CA ILE A 24 13.72 -6.76 19.98
C ILE A 24 13.75 -7.99 20.88
N ALA A 25 12.99 -7.95 21.97
CA ALA A 25 12.84 -9.11 22.86
C ALA A 25 11.74 -10.01 22.31
N HIS A 26 12.11 -11.20 21.83
CA HIS A 26 11.17 -12.24 21.40
C HIS A 26 10.65 -12.99 22.62
N ILE A 27 9.33 -13.06 22.74
CA ILE A 27 8.62 -13.55 23.91
C ILE A 27 7.62 -14.60 23.45
N ARG A 28 7.70 -15.78 24.06
CA ARG A 28 6.65 -16.79 24.02
C ARG A 28 6.07 -16.92 25.42
N PHE A 29 4.76 -16.75 25.52
CA PHE A 29 4.03 -17.05 26.74
C PHE A 29 3.94 -18.57 26.94
N ASN A 30 3.82 -19.02 28.19
CA ASN A 30 3.64 -20.44 28.50
C ASN A 30 2.15 -20.80 28.47
N ASN A 31 1.83 -22.06 28.16
CA ASN A 31 0.46 -22.54 28.08
C ASN A 31 -0.21 -22.50 29.46
N LEU A 32 -1.41 -21.93 29.54
CA LEU A 32 -2.20 -21.89 30.79
C LEU A 32 -2.64 -23.27 31.29
N ALA A 33 -2.64 -24.31 30.45
CA ALA A 33 -3.02 -25.67 30.84
C ALA A 33 -2.16 -26.23 31.99
N ASP A 34 -0.89 -25.81 32.10
CA ASP A 34 0.06 -26.29 33.10
C ASP A 34 0.01 -25.50 34.42
N HIS A 35 -0.84 -24.48 34.55
CA HIS A 35 -0.86 -23.56 35.70
C HIS A 35 -2.28 -23.24 36.22
N PRO A 36 -2.55 -23.37 37.54
CA PRO A 36 -3.84 -22.98 38.11
C PRO A 36 -4.06 -21.47 37.99
N ARG A 37 -5.26 -21.08 37.54
CA ARG A 37 -5.66 -19.68 37.29
C ARG A 37 -5.37 -18.77 38.51
N PRO A 38 -4.67 -17.65 38.29
CA PRO A 38 -4.80 -16.45 39.11
C PRO A 38 -5.63 -15.39 38.38
N ASP A 39 -6.30 -14.53 39.14
CA ASP A 39 -7.15 -13.43 38.63
C ASP A 39 -6.31 -12.23 38.14
N LEU A 40 -5.26 -12.52 37.38
CA LEU A 40 -4.24 -11.56 36.96
C LEU A 40 -4.71 -10.79 35.72
N ALA A 41 -4.98 -9.50 35.89
CA ALA A 41 -5.36 -8.63 34.78
C ALA A 41 -4.29 -8.59 33.67
N LEU A 42 -4.72 -8.41 32.41
CA LEU A 42 -3.81 -8.30 31.27
C LEU A 42 -2.80 -7.14 31.44
N THR A 43 -3.24 -6.04 32.07
CA THR A 43 -2.37 -4.94 32.53
C THR A 43 -1.20 -5.46 33.35
N THR A 44 -1.45 -6.26 34.39
CA THR A 44 -0.40 -6.80 35.28
C THR A 44 0.49 -7.83 34.58
N LEU A 45 -0.04 -8.61 33.63
CA LEU A 45 0.77 -9.50 32.78
C LEU A 45 1.75 -8.70 31.91
N ILE A 46 1.30 -7.60 31.31
CA ILE A 46 2.13 -6.73 30.46
C ILE A 46 3.05 -5.86 31.30
N GLU A 47 2.67 -5.48 32.51
CA GLU A 47 3.53 -4.79 33.48
C GLU A 47 4.71 -5.67 33.87
N GLN A 48 4.46 -6.92 34.28
CA GLN A 48 5.53 -7.91 34.52
C GLN A 48 6.39 -8.18 33.27
N LEU A 49 5.80 -8.12 32.06
CA LEU A 49 6.54 -8.27 30.81
C LEU A 49 7.45 -7.06 30.53
N LEU A 50 6.91 -5.84 30.61
CA LEU A 50 7.68 -4.61 30.43
C LEU A 50 8.78 -4.50 31.49
N ASP A 51 8.48 -4.74 32.76
CA ASP A 51 9.46 -4.77 33.82
C ASP A 51 10.56 -5.79 33.52
N ARG A 52 10.23 -7.02 33.12
CA ARG A 52 11.25 -8.06 32.86
C ARG A 52 12.07 -7.83 31.59
N VAL A 53 11.51 -7.12 30.59
CA VAL A 53 12.23 -6.72 29.36
C VAL A 53 13.03 -5.43 29.54
N LEU A 54 12.64 -4.54 30.46
CA LEU A 54 13.29 -3.24 30.70
C LEU A 54 14.16 -3.20 31.97
N THR A 55 14.05 -4.18 32.88
CA THR A 55 14.92 -4.31 34.06
C THR A 55 16.39 -4.36 33.64
N GLY A 56 17.24 -3.70 34.43
CA GLY A 56 18.66 -3.54 34.15
C GLY A 56 18.99 -2.54 33.03
N ARG A 57 17.99 -1.88 32.42
CA ARG A 57 18.17 -0.91 31.32
C ARG A 57 17.68 0.49 31.74
N PRO A 58 18.23 1.56 31.16
CA PRO A 58 17.70 2.92 31.37
C PRO A 58 16.29 3.06 30.74
N ALA A 59 15.58 4.14 31.01
CA ALA A 59 14.27 4.39 30.39
C ALA A 59 14.39 4.56 28.85
N PRO A 60 13.62 3.83 28.03
CA PRO A 60 13.64 4.00 26.57
C PRO A 60 12.89 5.25 26.10
N LEU A 61 13.29 5.77 24.94
CA LEU A 61 12.66 6.91 24.24
C LEU A 61 11.31 6.54 23.64
N ARG A 62 11.20 5.27 23.22
CA ARG A 62 10.02 4.64 22.64
C ARG A 62 9.97 3.17 23.05
N VAL A 63 8.77 2.68 23.34
CA VAL A 63 8.45 1.26 23.46
C VAL A 63 7.25 0.93 22.59
N GLY A 64 7.23 -0.26 22.00
CA GLY A 64 6.19 -0.77 21.13
C GLY A 64 6.04 -2.28 21.33
N LEU A 65 4.87 -2.81 20.96
CA LEU A 65 4.52 -4.20 21.19
C LEU A 65 3.97 -4.80 19.89
N GLN A 66 4.62 -5.84 19.40
CA GLN A 66 4.20 -6.61 18.23
C GLN A 66 3.66 -7.97 18.71
N VAL A 67 2.48 -8.37 18.24
CA VAL A 67 1.79 -9.60 18.63
C VAL A 67 1.35 -10.34 17.37
N GLN A 68 1.78 -11.59 17.25
CA GLN A 68 1.57 -12.44 16.09
C GLN A 68 0.99 -13.80 16.53
N PRO A 69 -0.35 -13.90 16.63
CA PRO A 69 -1.05 -15.17 16.78
C PRO A 69 -0.86 -16.06 15.54
N PRO A 70 -0.99 -17.39 15.63
CA PRO A 70 -0.89 -18.28 14.47
C PRO A 70 -1.95 -17.99 13.39
N ASN A 71 -3.12 -17.50 13.80
CA ASN A 71 -4.27 -17.25 12.91
C ASN A 71 -4.24 -15.88 12.18
N PHE A 72 -3.15 -15.12 12.29
CA PHE A 72 -3.03 -13.77 11.70
C PHE A 72 -2.04 -13.76 10.54
N HIS A 73 -2.45 -13.26 9.36
CA HIS A 73 -1.53 -13.11 8.22
C HIS A 73 -0.45 -12.03 8.43
N HIS A 74 -0.69 -11.06 9.32
CA HIS A 74 0.22 -9.94 9.62
C HIS A 74 0.23 -9.67 11.13
N PRO A 75 1.37 -9.27 11.70
CA PRO A 75 1.48 -9.03 13.13
C PRO A 75 0.74 -7.74 13.52
N PHE A 76 -0.08 -7.80 14.56
CA PHE A 76 -0.57 -6.58 15.17
C PHE A 76 0.60 -5.85 15.82
N THR A 77 0.78 -4.57 15.51
CA THR A 77 1.86 -3.78 16.09
C THR A 77 1.32 -2.51 16.71
N VAL A 78 1.49 -2.37 18.03
CA VAL A 78 1.26 -1.13 18.75
C VAL A 78 2.39 -0.15 18.39
N PRO A 79 2.09 1.01 17.80
CA PRO A 79 3.10 1.96 17.35
C PRO A 79 4.07 2.37 18.45
N LEU A 80 5.34 2.60 18.08
CA LEU A 80 6.39 3.06 18.99
C LEU A 80 6.04 4.44 19.59
N ARG A 81 5.76 4.49 20.89
CA ARG A 81 5.39 5.71 21.64
C ARG A 81 6.20 5.83 22.93
N PRO A 82 6.29 7.02 23.57
CA PRO A 82 6.94 7.18 24.87
C PRO A 82 6.37 6.19 25.91
N VAL A 83 7.18 5.75 26.88
CA VAL A 83 6.75 4.79 27.92
C VAL A 83 5.52 5.27 28.70
N GLN A 84 5.38 6.59 28.87
CA GLN A 84 4.21 7.21 29.50
C GLN A 84 2.91 6.98 28.71
N GLN A 85 2.99 6.83 27.38
CA GLN A 85 1.86 6.62 26.47
C GLN A 85 1.63 5.14 26.13
N ASN A 86 2.69 4.34 26.04
CA ASN A 86 2.65 2.89 25.92
C ASN A 86 3.03 2.24 27.27
N ASN A 87 2.35 2.65 28.33
CA ASN A 87 2.41 2.00 29.64
C ASN A 87 1.63 0.67 29.62
N ALA A 88 1.76 -0.15 30.67
CA ALA A 88 1.14 -1.48 30.71
C ALA A 88 -0.37 -1.48 30.47
N ALA A 89 -1.10 -0.52 31.06
CA ALA A 89 -2.55 -0.38 30.88
C ALA A 89 -2.92 0.07 29.45
N ALA A 90 -2.15 0.98 28.85
CA ALA A 90 -2.37 1.43 27.48
C ALA A 90 -2.10 0.32 26.44
N LEU A 91 -1.10 -0.54 26.71
CA LEU A 91 -0.81 -1.73 25.92
C LEU A 91 -1.87 -2.83 26.11
N ALA A 92 -2.28 -3.12 27.34
CA ALA A 92 -3.37 -4.07 27.63
C ALA A 92 -4.65 -3.68 26.92
N ALA A 93 -5.08 -2.42 27.10
CA ALA A 93 -6.26 -1.88 26.41
C ALA A 93 -6.11 -1.88 24.87
N ALA A 94 -4.89 -1.89 24.32
CA ALA A 94 -4.67 -2.03 22.88
C ALA A 94 -4.83 -3.47 22.38
N ILE A 95 -4.50 -4.47 23.20
CA ILE A 95 -4.76 -5.90 22.92
C ILE A 95 -6.23 -6.24 23.19
N GLU A 96 -6.86 -5.68 24.22
CA GLU A 96 -8.30 -5.84 24.51
C GLU A 96 -9.15 -5.31 23.34
N ARG A 97 -8.91 -4.07 22.88
CA ARG A 97 -9.56 -3.52 21.67
C ARG A 97 -9.29 -4.35 20.41
N LEU A 98 -8.18 -5.06 20.35
CA LEU A 98 -7.89 -5.97 19.24
C LEU A 98 -8.64 -7.30 19.38
N ASN A 99 -8.83 -7.81 20.60
CA ASN A 99 -9.66 -8.99 20.86
C ASN A 99 -11.13 -8.70 20.54
N GLU A 100 -11.61 -7.49 20.80
CA GLU A 100 -12.92 -7.00 20.36
C GLU A 100 -13.06 -7.00 18.82
N ILE A 101 -12.01 -6.61 18.09
CA ILE A 101 -12.05 -6.40 16.62
C ILE A 101 -11.70 -7.65 15.79
N SER A 102 -10.89 -8.59 16.30
CA SER A 102 -10.13 -9.53 15.44
C SER A 102 -10.76 -10.90 15.16
N GLN A 103 -11.96 -11.20 15.69
CA GLN A 103 -12.68 -12.50 15.60
C GLN A 103 -12.04 -13.73 16.25
N ALA A 104 -10.71 -13.80 16.26
CA ALA A 104 -9.97 -15.01 16.59
C ALA A 104 -9.77 -15.17 18.11
N GLY A 105 -9.73 -14.05 18.84
CA GLY A 105 -9.28 -13.99 20.23
C GLY A 105 -7.78 -14.21 20.31
N ILE A 106 -7.01 -13.17 20.65
CA ILE A 106 -5.61 -13.34 21.03
C ILE A 106 -5.57 -13.85 22.47
N ASP A 107 -5.60 -15.17 22.58
CA ASP A 107 -5.02 -15.83 23.74
C ASP A 107 -3.48 -15.74 23.63
N LEU A 108 -2.90 -14.78 24.36
CA LEU A 108 -1.46 -14.68 24.55
C LEU A 108 -0.92 -15.96 25.20
N LEU A 109 -1.65 -16.52 26.17
CA LEU A 109 -1.27 -17.65 27.02
C LEU A 109 -1.58 -19.02 26.40
N SER A 110 -1.85 -19.05 25.08
CA SER A 110 -2.04 -20.27 24.28
C SER A 110 -0.74 -21.02 23.97
N GLY A 111 0.42 -20.48 24.35
CA GLY A 111 1.74 -21.01 23.97
C GLY A 111 2.15 -20.80 22.51
N THR A 112 1.22 -20.43 21.62
CA THR A 112 1.43 -20.32 20.16
C THR A 112 1.53 -18.88 19.65
N THR A 113 1.03 -17.90 20.41
CA THR A 113 1.14 -16.48 20.06
C THR A 113 2.56 -15.97 20.30
N THR A 114 3.29 -15.69 19.21
CA THR A 114 4.61 -15.05 19.28
C THR A 114 4.46 -13.55 19.54
N THR A 115 5.27 -13.00 20.45
CA THR A 115 5.22 -11.58 20.83
C THR A 115 6.62 -11.00 20.74
N LYS A 116 6.75 -9.73 20.32
CA LYS A 116 7.99 -8.97 20.39
C LYS A 116 7.76 -7.66 21.12
N VAL A 117 8.58 -7.35 22.12
CA VAL A 117 8.70 -5.99 22.65
C VAL A 117 9.85 -5.30 21.91
N VAL A 118 9.55 -4.18 21.26
CA VAL A 118 10.55 -3.34 20.59
C VAL A 118 10.77 -2.10 21.46
N ALA A 119 11.96 -1.97 22.00
CA ALA A 119 12.35 -0.81 22.82
C ALA A 119 13.53 -0.08 22.18
N VAL A 120 13.50 1.26 22.20
CA VAL A 120 14.52 2.12 21.58
C VAL A 120 15.06 3.11 22.60
N TRP A 121 16.38 3.11 22.78
CA TRP A 121 17.16 3.97 23.67
C TRP A 121 18.12 4.86 22.85
N PRO A 122 18.63 5.97 23.42
CA PRO A 122 19.86 6.55 22.90
C PRO A 122 21.01 5.54 23.05
N LEU A 123 22.01 5.61 22.17
CA LEU A 123 23.27 4.89 22.38
C LEU A 123 23.90 5.40 23.69
N THR A 124 24.18 4.50 24.64
CA THR A 124 24.74 4.87 25.95
C THR A 124 26.25 5.09 25.85
N GLY A 125 26.64 6.28 25.38
CA GLY A 125 28.01 6.76 25.36
C GLY A 125 28.05 8.21 24.86
N GLN A 126 28.42 9.15 25.73
CA GLN A 126 28.32 10.62 25.56
C GLN A 126 26.89 11.19 25.33
N ARG A 127 26.21 11.53 26.42
CA ARG A 127 25.58 12.87 26.52
C ARG A 127 26.58 13.75 27.24
N THR A 128 26.89 14.96 26.75
CA THR A 128 27.96 15.80 27.31
C THR A 128 27.57 16.57 28.57
N ASN A 129 27.04 15.87 29.57
CA ASN A 129 26.88 16.41 30.93
C ASN A 129 28.20 16.25 31.71
N ASN A 130 29.14 17.14 31.42
CA ASN A 130 30.43 17.36 32.11
C ASN A 130 31.46 16.19 32.06
N PRO A 131 32.58 16.33 31.31
CA PRO A 131 33.65 15.32 31.28
C PRO A 131 34.36 15.07 32.63
N ALA A 132 34.25 15.99 33.60
CA ALA A 132 34.94 15.93 34.88
C ALA A 132 34.62 14.70 35.76
N ALA A 133 33.59 13.92 35.41
CA ALA A 133 33.18 12.72 36.12
C ALA A 133 33.82 11.40 35.62
N TYR A 134 34.68 11.43 34.58
CA TYR A 134 35.22 10.21 33.94
C TYR A 134 36.75 10.10 34.00
N SER A 135 37.28 9.83 35.19
CA SER A 135 38.67 9.40 35.39
C SER A 135 38.87 7.95 34.93
N GLY A 136 39.03 7.70 33.62
CA GLY A 136 39.27 6.34 33.12
C GLY A 136 39.25 6.07 31.61
N SER A 137 39.11 7.09 30.76
CA SER A 137 39.11 6.91 29.29
C SER A 137 40.01 7.92 28.58
N HIS A 138 40.68 7.50 27.51
CA HIS A 138 41.59 8.35 26.71
C HIS A 138 40.96 9.71 26.36
N VAL A 139 41.49 10.78 26.93
CA VAL A 139 41.09 12.16 26.59
C VAL A 139 41.57 12.47 25.17
N PRO A 140 40.72 13.01 24.27
CA PRO A 140 41.17 13.47 22.96
C PRO A 140 42.19 14.61 23.09
N THR A 141 43.38 14.39 22.54
CA THR A 141 44.47 15.37 22.47
C THR A 141 44.65 15.87 21.04
N GLY A 142 45.10 17.13 20.90
CA GLY A 142 45.21 17.80 19.61
C GLY A 142 46.59 18.41 19.34
N SER A 143 47.51 17.62 18.76
CA SER A 143 48.74 18.13 18.13
C SER A 143 48.48 19.23 17.11
N CYS A 144 49.23 20.32 17.22
CA CYS A 144 49.47 21.23 16.12
C CYS A 144 50.83 20.91 15.53
N ASP A 145 50.89 20.13 14.44
CA ASP A 145 52.10 20.03 13.63
C ASP A 145 52.38 21.35 12.91
N LEU A 146 53.66 21.69 12.81
CA LEU A 146 54.12 22.89 12.11
C LEU A 146 54.13 22.64 10.61
N ASP A 147 53.77 23.68 9.86
CA ASP A 147 54.08 23.85 8.43
C ASP A 147 53.57 22.76 7.46
N GLN A 148 52.43 22.13 7.76
CA GLN A 148 51.59 21.53 6.73
C GLN A 148 50.34 22.38 6.45
N ASP A 149 50.01 22.55 5.17
CA ASP A 149 48.85 23.34 4.72
C ASP A 149 47.55 22.54 4.89
N HIS A 150 47.15 22.32 6.15
CA HIS A 150 45.99 21.52 6.58
C HIS A 150 44.71 21.80 5.78
N ALA A 151 44.45 20.97 4.76
CA ALA A 151 43.29 21.05 3.90
C ALA A 151 42.01 20.64 4.65
N VAL A 152 41.30 21.62 5.23
CA VAL A 152 39.96 21.46 5.82
C VAL A 152 39.05 20.77 4.80
N SER A 153 38.66 19.52 5.07
CA SER A 153 38.07 18.68 4.01
C SER A 153 36.59 19.00 3.72
N SER A 154 35.99 19.92 4.48
CA SER A 154 34.61 20.37 4.28
C SER A 154 34.55 21.69 3.49
N ARG A 155 33.63 21.79 2.54
CA ARG A 155 33.36 23.02 1.78
C ARG A 155 32.48 24.03 2.55
N CYS A 156 32.44 23.96 3.88
CA CYS A 156 31.53 24.76 4.71
C CYS A 156 32.01 26.21 4.87
N ARG A 157 31.29 27.16 4.27
CA ARG A 157 31.56 28.62 4.34
C ARG A 157 31.44 29.24 5.75
N SER A 158 31.06 28.47 6.77
CA SER A 158 30.96 28.96 8.16
C SER A 158 32.18 28.68 9.03
N ILE A 159 33.10 27.81 8.57
CA ILE A 159 34.34 27.52 9.27
C ILE A 159 35.35 28.63 8.96
N VAL A 160 35.93 29.23 10.00
CA VAL A 160 37.14 30.05 9.88
C VAL A 160 38.33 29.15 10.15
N ARG A 161 39.11 28.86 9.09
CA ARG A 161 40.34 28.09 9.19
C ARG A 161 41.38 28.89 10.00
N VAL A 162 41.89 28.28 11.06
CA VAL A 162 42.88 28.88 11.95
C VAL A 162 44.29 28.67 11.39
N ARG A 163 45.09 29.75 11.36
CA ARG A 163 46.49 29.75 10.92
C ARG A 163 47.41 30.13 12.07
N ASN A 164 48.52 29.40 12.19
CA ASN A 164 49.52 29.54 13.25
C ASN A 164 50.93 29.78 12.65
N PRO A 165 51.20 30.92 12.00
CA PRO A 165 52.56 31.21 11.53
C PRO A 165 53.50 31.36 12.74
N ASN A 166 54.51 30.50 12.82
CA ASN A 166 55.53 30.48 13.88
C ASN A 166 55.03 30.18 15.31
N ASP A 167 53.85 29.57 15.49
CA ASP A 167 53.40 29.07 16.81
C ASP A 167 52.55 27.78 16.71
N ARG A 168 52.17 27.21 17.87
CA ARG A 168 51.30 26.02 17.98
C ARG A 168 49.94 26.31 18.62
N TYR A 169 49.54 27.58 18.72
CA TYR A 169 48.47 28.05 19.61
C TYR A 169 47.06 28.00 18.99
N CYS A 170 46.74 26.91 18.29
CA CYS A 170 45.50 26.76 17.52
C CYS A 170 44.23 26.97 18.37
N LEU A 171 44.17 26.37 19.57
CA LEU A 171 43.04 26.51 20.49
C LEU A 171 42.83 27.97 20.93
N ALA A 172 43.90 28.64 21.38
CA ALA A 172 43.83 30.03 21.82
C ALA A 172 43.49 30.98 20.65
N ARG A 173 44.08 30.77 19.47
CA ARG A 173 43.75 31.49 18.23
C ARG A 173 42.28 31.33 17.82
N ALA A 174 41.73 30.12 17.91
CA ALA A 174 40.32 29.85 17.61
C ALA A 174 39.37 30.56 18.60
N VAL A 175 39.72 30.60 19.89
CA VAL A 175 38.95 31.32 20.92
C VAL A 175 39.06 32.84 20.76
N VAL A 176 40.22 33.40 20.43
CA VAL A 176 40.38 34.84 20.12
C VAL A 176 39.47 35.25 18.95
N ILE A 177 39.42 34.45 17.87
CA ILE A 177 38.52 34.69 16.73
C ILE A 177 37.05 34.67 17.17
N GLY A 178 36.66 33.70 18.00
CA GLY A 178 35.30 33.62 18.56
C GLY A 178 34.93 34.80 19.45
N LEU A 179 35.85 35.27 20.30
CA LEU A 179 35.64 36.41 21.20
C LEU A 179 35.52 37.73 20.42
N THR A 180 36.38 37.96 19.41
CA THR A 180 36.21 39.11 18.51
C THR A 180 34.87 39.05 17.79
N LYS A 181 34.36 37.86 17.43
CA LYS A 181 33.03 37.75 16.82
C LYS A 181 31.91 38.15 17.77
N ILE A 182 31.99 37.76 19.04
CA ILE A 182 31.02 38.12 20.09
C ILE A 182 31.07 39.63 20.34
N ARG A 183 32.27 40.21 20.53
CA ARG A 183 32.45 41.66 20.76
C ARG A 183 31.84 42.52 19.65
N LEU A 184 32.03 42.14 18.38
CA LEU A 184 31.43 42.85 17.23
C LEU A 184 29.89 42.72 17.16
N VAL A 185 29.29 41.74 17.84
CA VAL A 185 27.82 41.61 17.96
C VAL A 185 27.31 42.46 19.13
N ASP A 186 27.98 42.43 20.29
CA ASP A 186 27.63 43.25 21.45
C ASP A 186 27.77 44.76 21.20
N GLN A 187 28.71 45.17 20.34
CA GLN A 187 28.90 46.57 19.94
C GLN A 187 27.87 47.09 18.91
N GLY A 188 26.93 46.27 18.45
CA GLY A 188 25.81 46.72 17.61
C GLY A 188 26.14 47.10 16.16
N ASP A 189 27.38 46.93 15.70
CA ASP A 189 27.81 47.20 14.31
C ASP A 189 27.26 46.15 13.32
N ALA A 190 25.95 46.19 13.11
CA ALA A 190 25.23 45.31 12.19
C ALA A 190 25.28 45.79 10.72
N ASN A 191 26.07 46.83 10.39
CA ASN A 191 26.35 47.21 9.00
C ASN A 191 27.72 46.69 8.56
N ASN A 192 28.79 47.06 9.27
CA ASN A 192 30.16 46.77 8.87
C ASN A 192 30.77 45.57 9.62
N GLY A 193 30.20 45.14 10.74
CA GLY A 193 30.69 44.01 11.55
C GLY A 193 30.92 42.69 10.79
N PRO A 194 30.15 42.32 9.74
CA PRO A 194 30.47 41.18 8.88
C PRO A 194 31.70 41.38 7.99
N ALA A 195 32.03 42.62 7.60
CA ALA A 195 33.23 42.97 6.86
C ALA A 195 34.44 43.10 7.79
N HIS A 196 34.32 43.83 8.90
CA HIS A 196 35.33 43.94 9.95
C HIS A 196 35.77 42.55 10.46
N PHE A 197 34.83 41.64 10.70
CA PHE A 197 35.16 40.27 11.10
C PHE A 197 35.93 39.49 10.02
N ARG A 198 35.64 39.69 8.73
CA ARG A 198 36.38 39.03 7.64
C ARG A 198 37.81 39.57 7.53
N ALA A 199 38.01 40.88 7.65
CA ALA A 199 39.33 41.49 7.67
C ALA A 199 40.19 40.96 8.84
N PHE A 200 39.61 40.90 10.05
CA PHE A 200 40.25 40.28 11.21
C PHE A 200 40.61 38.80 10.94
N CYS A 201 39.70 38.02 10.34
CA CYS A 201 39.98 36.63 9.98
C CYS A 201 41.04 36.44 8.87
N GLN A 202 41.42 37.51 8.16
CA GLN A 202 42.53 37.51 7.19
C GLN A 202 43.86 37.90 7.85
N GLN A 203 43.85 38.73 8.89
CA GLN A 203 45.04 39.27 9.57
C GLN A 203 45.56 38.38 10.73
N GLN A 204 45.27 37.07 10.70
CA GLN A 204 45.55 36.15 11.82
C GLN A 204 47.00 36.12 12.30
N GLU A 205 47.96 36.45 11.44
CA GLU A 205 49.39 36.52 11.77
C GLU A 205 49.66 37.56 12.86
N GLN A 206 48.95 38.70 12.81
CA GLN A 206 49.03 39.81 13.76
C GLN A 206 48.36 39.51 15.11
N HIS A 207 47.63 38.39 15.25
CA HIS A 207 46.86 38.08 16.46
C HIS A 207 47.73 37.60 17.64
N LEU A 208 49.03 37.34 17.43
CA LEU A 208 49.92 36.72 18.42
C LEU A 208 49.96 37.47 19.76
N LEU A 209 49.87 38.81 19.77
CA LEU A 209 49.80 39.59 21.01
C LEU A 209 48.55 39.29 21.84
N PHE A 210 47.38 39.20 21.20
CA PHE A 210 46.12 38.85 21.87
C PHE A 210 46.09 37.39 22.32
N VAL A 211 46.72 36.50 21.56
CA VAL A 211 46.89 35.08 21.89
C VAL A 211 47.79 34.91 23.12
N ASN A 212 48.96 35.57 23.14
CA ASN A 212 49.87 35.53 24.28
C ASN A 212 49.25 36.14 25.53
N TYR A 213 48.47 37.22 25.40
CA TYR A 213 47.70 37.81 26.51
C TYR A 213 46.63 36.84 27.06
N LEU A 214 45.85 36.19 26.18
CA LEU A 214 44.87 35.18 26.58
C LEU A 214 45.53 33.99 27.28
N MET A 215 46.67 33.50 26.75
CA MET A 215 47.38 32.38 27.35
C MET A 215 47.93 32.70 28.74
N ASN A 216 48.57 33.88 28.90
CA ASN A 216 49.07 34.33 30.20
C ASN A 216 47.94 34.50 31.22
N THR A 217 46.87 35.20 30.85
CA THR A 217 45.76 35.52 31.77
C THR A 217 44.85 34.33 32.07
N ALA A 218 44.80 33.31 31.20
CA ALA A 218 44.10 32.05 31.47
C ALA A 218 44.99 30.96 32.11
N GLY A 219 46.29 31.19 32.28
CA GLY A 219 47.23 30.19 32.82
C GLY A 219 47.46 28.99 31.88
N LEU A 220 47.44 29.20 30.56
CA LEU A 220 47.75 28.16 29.58
C LEU A 220 49.27 28.01 29.40
N PRO A 221 49.81 26.78 29.41
CA PRO A 221 51.24 26.54 29.15
C PRO A 221 51.60 26.88 27.69
N TYR A 222 52.75 27.52 27.51
CA TYR A 222 53.34 27.82 26.21
C TYR A 222 54.04 26.60 25.60
N GLY A 223 54.26 26.62 24.28
CA GLY A 223 55.11 25.65 23.58
C GLY A 223 54.61 24.19 23.49
N LEU A 224 53.43 23.85 24.02
CA LEU A 224 52.90 22.48 23.95
C LEU A 224 52.81 21.96 22.50
N GLN A 225 53.11 20.67 22.33
CA GLN A 225 52.82 19.95 21.09
C GLN A 225 51.31 19.83 20.86
N GLU A 226 50.56 19.45 21.90
CA GLU A 226 49.11 19.18 21.84
C GLU A 226 48.30 19.98 22.87
N TYR A 227 47.08 20.43 22.49
CA TYR A 227 46.10 21.00 23.42
C TYR A 227 44.90 20.05 23.63
N SER A 228 44.78 19.50 24.84
CA SER A 228 43.67 18.61 25.25
C SER A 228 42.38 19.36 25.58
N LEU A 229 41.27 18.63 25.74
CA LEU A 229 40.00 19.19 26.23
C LEU A 229 40.08 19.81 27.64
N GLU A 230 41.09 19.48 28.44
CA GLU A 230 41.33 20.09 29.75
C GLU A 230 41.78 21.55 29.62
N HIS A 231 42.54 21.87 28.55
CA HIS A 231 42.92 23.23 28.20
C HIS A 231 41.70 24.05 27.75
N VAL A 232 40.72 23.39 27.14
CA VAL A 232 39.41 24.00 26.84
C VAL A 232 38.63 24.26 28.14
N ALA A 233 38.73 23.39 29.15
CA ALA A 233 38.13 23.59 30.47
C ALA A 233 38.83 24.69 31.29
N ILE A 234 40.15 24.90 31.12
CA ILE A 234 40.86 26.08 31.64
C ILE A 234 40.28 27.35 31.02
N LEU A 235 40.17 27.42 29.69
CA LEU A 235 39.60 28.58 28.98
C LEU A 235 38.12 28.82 29.35
N GLN A 236 37.31 27.78 29.57
CA GLN A 236 35.92 27.97 30.02
C GLN A 236 35.85 28.59 31.41
N ARG A 237 36.72 28.19 32.35
CA ARG A 237 36.78 28.79 33.69
C ARG A 237 37.22 30.24 33.63
N TRP A 238 38.23 30.56 32.82
CA TRP A 238 38.65 31.94 32.56
C TRP A 238 37.53 32.79 31.97
N LEU A 239 36.76 32.27 30.99
CA LEU A 239 35.61 32.98 30.42
C LEU A 239 34.52 33.26 31.46
N ASN A 240 34.22 32.29 32.34
CA ASN A 240 33.24 32.47 33.42
C ASN A 240 33.70 33.52 34.43
N GLN A 241 35.01 33.61 34.72
CA GLN A 241 35.60 34.63 35.58
C GLN A 241 35.61 36.03 34.93
N TYR A 242 35.95 36.12 33.64
CA TYR A 242 36.13 37.40 32.95
C TYR A 242 34.81 38.04 32.47
N TYR A 243 33.83 37.23 32.04
CA TYR A 243 32.55 37.70 31.49
C TYR A 243 31.32 37.37 32.35
N GLY A 244 31.51 36.64 33.45
CA GLY A 244 30.43 36.10 34.27
C GLY A 244 29.92 34.75 33.76
N GLU A 245 29.46 33.90 34.69
CA GLU A 245 28.93 32.57 34.37
C GLU A 245 27.72 32.66 33.43
N GLY A 246 27.67 31.77 32.43
CA GLY A 246 26.60 31.75 31.43
C GLY A 246 26.69 32.87 30.37
N HIS A 247 27.71 33.73 30.39
CA HIS A 247 27.91 34.69 29.30
C HIS A 247 28.38 34.00 28.01
N THR A 248 29.50 33.28 28.07
CA THR A 248 30.14 32.64 26.90
C THR A 248 30.48 31.19 27.22
N ARG A 249 29.87 30.25 26.48
CA ARG A 249 30.12 28.80 26.61
C ARG A 249 30.86 28.27 25.39
N ILE A 250 32.02 27.64 25.60
CA ILE A 250 32.77 26.93 24.54
C ILE A 250 32.08 25.61 24.23
N VAL A 251 32.01 25.27 22.94
CA VAL A 251 31.43 24.02 22.43
C VAL A 251 32.37 23.46 21.37
N VAL A 252 33.02 22.33 21.63
CA VAL A 252 33.94 21.69 20.68
C VAL A 252 33.22 20.56 19.95
N PHE A 253 33.14 20.68 18.63
CA PHE A 253 32.70 19.63 17.71
C PHE A 253 33.94 18.88 17.21
N GLN A 254 33.94 17.55 17.20
CA GLN A 254 35.03 16.75 16.62
C GLN A 254 34.61 16.15 15.27
N LYS A 255 35.39 16.39 14.21
CA LYS A 255 35.12 15.88 12.87
C LYS A 255 35.25 14.36 12.77
N GLU A 256 36.26 13.77 13.40
CA GLU A 256 36.48 12.32 13.38
C GLU A 256 35.32 11.55 14.03
N GLN A 257 34.59 12.21 14.94
CA GLN A 257 33.33 11.74 15.51
C GLN A 257 32.09 12.31 14.77
N GLN A 258 32.17 12.51 13.45
CA GLN A 258 31.07 12.99 12.59
C GLN A 258 30.44 14.32 13.04
N TYR A 259 31.27 15.27 13.48
CA TYR A 259 30.86 16.57 14.04
C TYR A 259 30.02 16.44 15.33
N ARG A 260 30.33 15.46 16.17
CA ARG A 260 29.76 15.33 17.51
C ARG A 260 30.36 16.36 18.47
N ILE A 261 29.55 16.90 19.39
CA ILE A 261 30.03 17.74 20.49
C ILE A 261 30.78 16.84 21.49
N VAL A 262 32.08 17.09 21.67
CA VAL A 262 32.98 16.36 22.59
C VAL A 262 33.32 17.15 23.85
N PHE A 263 33.22 18.48 23.81
CA PHE A 263 33.28 19.35 24.99
C PHE A 263 32.17 20.39 24.93
N LYS A 264 31.56 20.65 26.08
CA LYS A 264 30.46 21.59 26.26
C LYS A 264 30.64 22.22 27.64
N GLY A 265 30.96 23.51 27.67
CA GLY A 265 31.22 24.23 28.91
C GLY A 265 30.00 24.27 29.84
N GLU A 266 30.24 24.58 31.11
CA GLU A 266 29.21 24.66 32.13
C GLU A 266 28.24 25.85 31.89
N GLY A 267 27.08 25.78 32.53
CA GLY A 267 25.95 26.70 32.30
C GLY A 267 24.96 26.20 31.23
N ARG A 268 23.69 26.05 31.62
CA ARG A 268 22.55 25.95 30.69
C ARG A 268 22.20 27.36 30.16
N ALA A 269 21.68 27.45 28.94
CA ALA A 269 21.17 28.70 28.35
C ALA A 269 22.20 29.84 28.16
N ALA A 270 23.48 29.53 27.95
CA ALA A 270 24.52 30.55 27.80
C ALA A 270 24.23 31.56 26.67
N ARG A 271 24.46 32.87 26.92
CA ARG A 271 24.15 33.99 26.00
C ARG A 271 24.84 33.82 24.63
N TYR A 272 26.11 33.42 24.64
CA TYR A 272 26.87 33.07 23.43
C TYR A 272 27.43 31.66 23.51
N ASN A 273 27.39 30.94 22.39
CA ASN A 273 28.04 29.65 22.21
C ASN A 273 29.24 29.85 21.27
N LEU A 274 30.45 29.69 21.79
CA LEU A 274 31.70 29.78 21.05
C LEU A 274 32.01 28.37 20.48
N CYS A 275 31.54 28.13 19.27
CA CYS A 275 31.66 26.83 18.60
C CYS A 275 33.06 26.67 17.95
N LEU A 276 33.74 25.58 18.29
CA LEU A 276 35.05 25.19 17.76
C LEU A 276 34.94 23.86 17.01
N LEU A 277 35.78 23.66 15.99
CA LEU A 277 35.93 22.38 15.27
C LEU A 277 37.33 21.81 15.52
N LEU A 278 37.39 20.63 16.13
CA LEU A 278 38.58 19.78 16.16
C LEU A 278 38.56 18.88 14.92
N GLU A 279 39.55 19.03 14.04
CA GLU A 279 39.75 18.26 12.80
C GLU A 279 41.23 17.96 12.65
N ASN A 280 41.61 16.69 12.44
CA ASN A 280 43.01 16.25 12.30
C ASN A 280 43.92 16.84 13.40
N ARG A 281 43.48 16.73 14.67
CA ARG A 281 44.14 17.30 15.87
C ARG A 281 44.21 18.86 15.94
N HIS A 282 43.82 19.60 14.91
CA HIS A 282 43.85 21.08 14.87
C HIS A 282 42.49 21.72 15.25
N TYR A 283 42.52 22.84 15.98
CA TYR A 283 41.31 23.62 16.34
C TYR A 283 41.02 24.74 15.33
N ASN A 284 39.79 24.79 14.82
CA ASN A 284 39.24 25.84 13.97
C ASN A 284 37.99 26.47 14.61
N TYR A 285 37.54 27.64 14.12
CA TYR A 285 36.33 28.31 14.64
C TYR A 285 35.10 28.07 13.74
N ILE A 286 33.92 27.83 14.34
CA ILE A 286 32.65 27.63 13.62
C ILE A 286 31.73 28.84 13.85
N GLY A 287 31.49 29.63 12.80
CA GLY A 287 30.60 30.78 12.87
C GLY A 287 29.10 30.47 12.84
N ARG A 288 28.68 29.31 12.29
CA ARG A 288 27.28 28.84 12.24
C ARG A 288 27.18 27.30 12.18
N PRO A 289 26.95 26.58 13.30
CA PRO A 289 26.87 25.12 13.31
C PRO A 289 25.74 24.57 12.41
N GLU A 290 24.69 25.35 12.13
CA GLU A 290 23.66 25.00 11.15
C GLU A 290 24.23 24.71 9.75
N GLN A 291 25.22 25.47 9.31
CA GLN A 291 25.85 25.31 8.00
C GLN A 291 26.88 24.17 7.97
N LEU A 292 27.41 23.78 9.13
CA LEU A 292 28.25 22.59 9.29
C LEU A 292 27.40 21.31 9.18
N LEU A 293 26.23 21.31 9.83
CA LEU A 293 25.34 20.16 9.94
C LEU A 293 24.26 20.08 8.83
N GLY A 294 24.18 21.06 7.93
CA GLY A 294 23.23 21.09 6.81
C GLY A 294 21.75 21.34 7.19
N VAL A 295 21.47 21.83 8.40
CA VAL A 295 20.12 21.95 8.96
C VAL A 295 19.61 23.39 9.02
N LYS A 296 18.29 23.60 9.01
CA LYS A 296 17.70 24.96 9.07
C LYS A 296 17.89 25.66 10.42
N ARG A 297 17.98 24.91 11.52
CA ARG A 297 18.34 25.34 12.88
C ARG A 297 18.87 24.15 13.68
N TYR A 298 19.84 24.39 14.56
CA TYR A 298 20.36 23.42 15.51
C TYR A 298 20.25 23.98 16.93
N CYS A 299 20.06 23.13 17.94
CA CYS A 299 20.05 23.53 19.34
C CYS A 299 21.22 22.87 20.06
N ILE A 300 22.16 23.68 20.57
CA ILE A 300 23.32 23.21 21.33
C ILE A 300 22.90 22.50 22.63
N ASP A 301 21.93 23.06 23.36
CA ASP A 301 21.50 22.49 24.65
C ASP A 301 20.76 21.16 24.49
N CYS A 302 20.00 20.96 23.41
CA CYS A 302 19.31 19.71 23.08
C CYS A 302 20.10 18.78 22.14
N GLU A 303 21.25 19.23 21.63
CA GLU A 303 22.16 18.51 20.72
C GLU A 303 21.49 17.97 19.43
N ARG A 304 20.41 18.62 18.96
CA ARG A 304 19.59 18.19 17.81
C ARG A 304 19.15 19.31 16.88
N SER A 305 18.81 18.95 15.64
CA SER A 305 18.09 19.82 14.70
C SER A 305 16.67 20.12 15.19
N VAL A 306 16.20 21.35 15.03
CA VAL A 306 14.93 21.80 15.61
C VAL A 306 14.09 22.67 14.68
N THR A 307 12.76 22.63 14.81
CA THR A 307 11.86 23.57 14.13
C THR A 307 11.29 24.59 15.12
N ARG A 308 10.76 25.72 14.61
CA ARG A 308 10.06 26.75 15.43
C ARG A 308 8.82 26.19 16.14
N TRP A 309 8.30 25.05 15.69
CA TRP A 309 7.04 24.46 16.15
C TRP A 309 7.21 23.17 16.97
N SER A 310 8.35 22.47 16.86
CA SER A 310 8.61 21.22 17.60
C SER A 310 9.58 21.36 18.77
N HIS A 311 10.45 22.37 18.80
CA HIS A 311 11.52 22.47 19.82
C HIS A 311 11.01 22.50 21.27
N TRP A 312 9.88 23.18 21.51
CA TRP A 312 9.37 23.46 22.86
C TRP A 312 8.83 22.20 23.57
N ALA A 313 8.41 21.17 22.84
CA ALA A 313 7.79 19.97 23.40
C ALA A 313 8.79 19.04 24.14
N GLY A 314 10.08 19.38 24.14
CA GLY A 314 11.13 18.59 24.79
C GLY A 314 12.44 19.37 24.92
N CYS A 315 12.36 20.63 25.34
CA CYS A 315 13.51 21.49 25.67
C CYS A 315 13.26 22.17 27.02
N THR A 316 14.01 21.79 28.04
CA THR A 316 13.84 22.23 29.43
C THR A 316 14.47 23.59 29.75
N VAL A 317 15.03 24.27 28.74
CA VAL A 317 16.05 25.32 28.95
C VAL A 317 15.51 26.74 28.77
N VAL A 318 14.41 26.96 28.05
CA VAL A 318 14.02 28.32 27.61
C VAL A 318 12.51 28.58 27.51
N CYS A 319 12.00 29.59 28.23
CA CYS A 319 10.76 30.28 27.86
C CYS A 319 11.04 31.25 26.70
N ARG A 320 10.24 31.16 25.62
CA ARG A 320 10.46 31.68 24.25
C ARG A 320 10.92 33.16 24.10
N PHE A 321 10.82 34.01 25.12
CA PHE A 321 11.16 35.43 25.01
C PHE A 321 12.12 35.99 26.08
N CYS A 322 12.34 35.34 27.23
CA CYS A 322 13.12 35.91 28.33
C CYS A 322 14.10 34.95 29.05
N MET A 323 14.13 33.67 28.68
CA MET A 323 15.18 32.71 29.05
C MET A 323 15.50 32.50 30.56
N ARG A 324 14.56 32.75 31.50
CA ARG A 324 14.72 32.45 32.94
C ARG A 324 13.45 31.84 33.58
N GLN A 325 13.63 30.90 34.52
CA GLN A 325 12.56 30.16 35.21
C GLN A 325 11.84 30.99 36.30
N GLU A 326 10.56 30.70 36.49
CA GLU A 326 9.69 30.77 37.69
C GLU A 326 8.21 30.85 37.25
N GLU A 327 7.25 30.68 38.17
CA GLU A 327 6.06 29.87 37.85
C GLU A 327 4.73 30.60 37.58
N GLU A 328 4.57 31.87 37.98
CA GLU A 328 3.24 32.51 37.99
C GLU A 328 2.74 32.93 36.59
N ARG A 329 1.46 32.67 36.27
CA ARG A 329 0.94 32.70 34.88
C ARG A 329 -0.23 33.67 34.68
N ILE A 330 -0.06 34.60 33.74
CA ILE A 330 -0.96 35.73 33.48
C ILE A 330 -1.57 35.62 32.06
N PRO A 331 -2.89 35.40 31.90
CA PRO A 331 -3.55 35.30 30.60
C PRO A 331 -3.83 36.69 29.97
N CYS A 332 -3.57 36.83 28.67
CA CYS A 332 -4.04 37.98 27.88
C CYS A 332 -5.36 37.68 27.16
N GLN A 333 -6.38 38.51 27.45
CA GLN A 333 -7.74 38.33 26.94
C GLN A 333 -7.86 38.50 25.41
N ASN A 334 -7.05 39.36 24.78
CA ASN A 334 -7.15 39.61 23.32
C ASN A 334 -6.55 38.50 22.44
N CYS A 335 -5.43 37.90 22.84
CA CYS A 335 -4.77 36.85 22.05
C CYS A 335 -4.91 35.43 22.64
N GLY A 336 -5.44 35.30 23.86
CA GLY A 336 -5.53 34.04 24.60
C GLY A 336 -4.17 33.41 24.89
N PHE A 337 -3.11 34.22 25.03
CA PHE A 337 -1.77 33.72 25.35
C PHE A 337 -1.48 33.92 26.84
N ILE A 338 -0.89 32.92 27.47
CA ILE A 338 -0.58 32.92 28.91
C ILE A 338 0.91 33.24 29.09
N PHE A 339 1.20 34.39 29.68
CA PHE A 339 2.54 34.93 29.89
C PHE A 339 3.03 34.60 31.31
N PRO A 340 4.22 33.99 31.49
CA PRO A 340 4.70 33.57 32.81
C PRO A 340 5.37 34.69 33.63
N ARG A 341 5.20 35.97 33.27
CA ARG A 341 5.67 37.16 34.02
C ARG A 341 4.83 38.38 33.66
N ARG A 342 4.61 39.28 34.62
CA ARG A 342 3.87 40.53 34.41
C ARG A 342 4.56 41.44 33.39
N SER A 343 5.88 41.65 33.51
CA SER A 343 6.68 42.41 32.52
C SER A 343 6.65 41.81 31.10
N CYS A 344 6.47 40.50 30.93
CA CYS A 344 6.28 39.89 29.61
C CYS A 344 4.88 40.11 29.04
N TYR A 345 3.87 40.23 29.90
CA TYR A 345 2.51 40.64 29.53
C TYR A 345 2.47 42.14 29.18
N ASP A 346 3.06 43.01 29.99
CA ASP A 346 3.06 44.46 29.73
C ASP A 346 3.90 44.80 28.48
N TYR A 347 5.08 44.20 28.29
CA TYR A 347 5.86 44.34 27.05
C TYR A 347 5.11 43.83 25.81
N HIS A 348 4.25 42.81 25.97
CA HIS A 348 3.36 42.35 24.90
C HIS A 348 2.28 43.37 24.50
N LEU A 349 1.88 44.26 25.42
CA LEU A 349 0.99 45.40 25.15
C LEU A 349 1.75 46.58 24.52
N VAL A 350 2.92 46.94 25.05
CA VAL A 350 3.67 48.15 24.63
C VAL A 350 4.40 47.97 23.30
N ASN A 351 4.87 46.77 22.97
CA ASN A 351 5.82 46.56 21.87
C ASN A 351 5.19 46.57 20.45
N SER A 352 4.64 47.72 20.06
CA SER A 352 4.79 48.25 18.70
C SER A 352 6.03 49.12 18.72
N ALA A 353 7.12 48.70 18.07
CA ALA A 353 8.44 49.31 18.26
C ALA A 353 8.48 50.80 17.86
N PRO A 354 9.17 51.67 18.63
CA PRO A 354 9.44 53.05 18.23
C PRO A 354 10.15 53.13 16.87
N LEU A 355 9.76 54.13 16.07
CA LEU A 355 10.18 54.28 14.66
C LEU A 355 11.70 54.31 14.45
N GLU A 356 12.45 54.80 15.45
CA GLU A 356 13.90 55.00 15.41
C GLU A 356 14.70 53.69 15.31
N MET A 357 14.13 52.54 15.67
CA MET A 357 14.82 51.23 15.60
C MET A 357 14.59 50.47 14.28
N VAL A 358 13.84 51.05 13.32
CA VAL A 358 13.44 50.37 12.08
C VAL A 358 14.51 50.48 10.99
N ARG A 359 15.29 49.41 10.80
CA ARG A 359 16.17 49.24 9.62
C ARG A 359 15.33 48.88 8.38
N ARG A 360 15.60 49.56 7.25
CA ARG A 360 14.70 49.63 6.08
C ARG A 360 14.31 48.29 5.41
N ASP A 361 15.07 47.21 5.58
CA ASP A 361 14.82 45.92 4.91
C ASP A 361 14.18 44.83 5.80
N THR A 362 13.89 45.10 7.08
CA THR A 362 13.19 44.14 7.95
C THR A 362 11.70 44.45 8.05
N ARG A 363 10.86 43.56 7.50
CA ARG A 363 9.39 43.62 7.59
C ARG A 363 8.92 43.86 9.03
N ASN A 364 8.02 44.82 9.21
CA ASN A 364 7.51 45.30 10.51
C ASN A 364 7.19 44.15 11.49
N PHE A 365 7.77 44.21 12.68
CA PHE A 365 7.45 43.30 13.78
C PHE A 365 6.10 43.67 14.41
N ALA A 366 5.02 43.09 13.88
CA ALA A 366 3.72 43.13 14.53
C ALA A 366 3.76 42.39 15.89
N SER A 367 3.11 42.95 16.91
CA SER A 367 3.02 42.35 18.24
C SER A 367 2.26 41.02 18.22
N ILE A 368 2.38 40.18 19.25
CA ILE A 368 1.65 38.89 19.29
C ILE A 368 0.11 39.09 19.24
N CYS A 369 -0.41 40.21 19.77
CA CYS A 369 -1.84 40.55 19.66
C CYS A 369 -2.21 40.99 18.24
N GLN A 370 -1.33 41.73 17.56
CA GLN A 370 -1.52 42.07 16.15
C GLN A 370 -1.36 40.85 15.24
N MET A 371 -0.53 39.87 15.61
CA MET A 371 -0.32 38.61 14.87
C MET A 371 -1.35 37.52 15.18
N ARG A 372 -2.07 37.57 16.31
CA ARG A 372 -2.99 36.51 16.75
C ARG A 372 -4.14 37.06 17.60
N ARG A 373 -5.39 36.76 17.21
CA ARG A 373 -6.63 37.04 17.96
C ARG A 373 -7.53 35.81 18.03
N ILE A 374 -8.45 35.78 18.99
CA ILE A 374 -9.52 34.76 19.04
C ILE A 374 -10.73 35.26 18.22
N CYS A 375 -11.39 34.36 17.49
CA CYS A 375 -12.68 34.67 16.86
C CYS A 375 -13.80 34.58 17.90
N TRP A 376 -14.52 35.67 18.15
CA TRP A 376 -15.64 35.71 19.11
C TRP A 376 -16.87 34.90 18.67
N ASN A 377 -16.91 34.39 17.43
CA ASN A 377 -18.03 33.63 16.89
C ASN A 377 -17.87 32.09 16.99
N CYS A 378 -16.64 31.59 17.12
CA CYS A 378 -16.34 30.15 17.14
C CYS A 378 -15.11 29.78 17.99
N HIS A 379 -14.56 30.75 18.73
CA HIS A 379 -13.39 30.64 19.61
C HIS A 379 -12.07 30.16 18.95
N HIS A 380 -12.04 30.01 17.62
CA HIS A 380 -10.84 29.61 16.89
C HIS A 380 -9.77 30.72 16.85
N ILE A 381 -8.51 30.30 16.80
CA ILE A 381 -7.35 31.19 16.82
C ILE A 381 -7.06 31.69 15.40
N ILE A 382 -7.30 32.98 15.16
CA ILE A 382 -6.98 33.69 13.92
C ILE A 382 -5.53 34.19 14.00
N TYR A 383 -4.73 33.93 12.96
CA TYR A 383 -3.45 34.60 12.76
C TYR A 383 -3.60 35.73 11.73
N ALA A 384 -3.05 36.91 11.99
CA ALA A 384 -3.13 38.01 11.03
C ALA A 384 -2.34 37.69 9.76
N GLN A 385 -2.82 38.23 8.63
CA GLN A 385 -2.55 37.77 7.26
C GLN A 385 -3.26 36.46 6.85
N GLN A 386 -4.00 35.78 7.75
CA GLN A 386 -4.97 34.74 7.37
C GLN A 386 -6.40 35.25 7.55
N ALA A 387 -7.15 35.34 6.45
CA ALA A 387 -8.59 35.59 6.47
C ALA A 387 -9.33 34.34 6.98
N HIS A 388 -9.88 34.45 8.18
CA HIS A 388 -10.62 33.39 8.90
C HIS A 388 -11.98 33.08 8.23
N GLU A 389 -12.45 31.83 8.31
CA GLU A 389 -13.63 31.37 7.58
C GLU A 389 -14.92 32.13 7.93
N CYS A 390 -15.17 32.42 9.21
CA CYS A 390 -16.32 33.26 9.62
C CYS A 390 -16.23 34.73 9.16
N GLN A 391 -15.12 35.14 8.54
CA GLN A 391 -15.02 36.41 7.79
C GLN A 391 -15.08 36.19 6.27
N ARG A 392 -14.50 35.10 5.74
CA ARG A 392 -14.60 34.72 4.30
C ARG A 392 -16.04 34.48 3.86
N GLN A 393 -16.88 33.87 4.70
CA GLN A 393 -18.29 33.57 4.42
C GLN A 393 -19.16 34.78 4.06
N ARG A 394 -18.69 36.02 4.26
CA ARG A 394 -19.41 37.24 3.86
C ARG A 394 -18.96 37.84 2.52
N GLN A 395 -17.82 37.42 1.94
CA GLN A 395 -17.20 38.10 0.78
C GLN A 395 -16.40 37.18 -0.18
N GLN A 396 -16.78 35.90 -0.36
CA GLN A 396 -16.31 35.13 -1.52
C GLN A 396 -17.25 35.39 -2.72
N PRO A 397 -16.74 35.73 -3.92
CA PRO A 397 -17.57 35.88 -5.11
C PRO A 397 -18.14 34.51 -5.50
N GLN A 398 -19.46 34.42 -5.62
CA GLN A 398 -20.14 33.19 -6.02
C GLN A 398 -19.95 32.96 -7.52
N ILE A 399 -19.18 31.94 -7.89
CA ILE A 399 -19.02 31.52 -9.28
C ILE A 399 -20.20 30.60 -9.62
N ASN A 400 -21.17 31.10 -10.38
CA ASN A 400 -22.28 30.28 -10.88
C ASN A 400 -21.74 29.24 -11.88
N CYS A 401 -21.76 27.97 -11.49
CA CYS A 401 -21.24 26.89 -12.33
C CYS A 401 -22.23 26.56 -13.46
N LYS A 402 -21.79 26.79 -14.71
CA LYS A 402 -22.55 26.54 -15.97
C LYS A 402 -23.07 25.09 -16.15
N ILE A 403 -22.62 24.14 -15.33
CA ILE A 403 -22.99 22.71 -15.41
C ILE A 403 -24.16 22.37 -14.48
N CYS A 404 -24.31 23.04 -13.33
CA CYS A 404 -25.28 22.69 -12.29
C CYS A 404 -26.09 23.89 -11.74
N ASN A 405 -25.91 25.07 -12.37
CA ASN A 405 -26.55 26.36 -12.06
C ASN A 405 -26.63 26.65 -10.55
N GLY A 406 -25.52 26.39 -9.85
CA GLY A 406 -25.37 26.70 -8.43
C GLY A 406 -24.16 27.60 -8.18
N PRO A 407 -24.17 28.39 -7.10
CA PRO A 407 -23.01 29.17 -6.68
C PRO A 407 -21.94 28.25 -6.06
N HIS A 408 -20.69 28.39 -6.52
CA HIS A 408 -19.53 27.68 -5.99
C HIS A 408 -18.43 28.65 -5.56
N THR A 409 -17.49 28.15 -4.75
CA THR A 409 -16.27 28.86 -4.34
C THR A 409 -15.04 28.05 -4.75
N GLU A 410 -13.88 28.70 -4.84
CA GLU A 410 -12.63 28.05 -5.25
C GLU A 410 -12.19 26.91 -4.30
N ASP A 411 -12.52 27.05 -3.01
CA ASP A 411 -12.30 26.03 -1.97
C ASP A 411 -13.37 24.90 -2.01
N GLN A 412 -14.49 25.09 -2.72
CA GLN A 412 -15.59 24.12 -2.92
C GLN A 412 -15.97 23.97 -4.42
N PRO A 413 -15.04 23.49 -5.26
CA PRO A 413 -15.29 23.33 -6.70
C PRO A 413 -16.42 22.32 -6.96
N CYS A 414 -17.21 22.56 -8.01
CA CYS A 414 -18.23 21.60 -8.42
C CYS A 414 -17.60 20.23 -8.70
N PHE A 415 -18.11 19.18 -8.03
CA PHE A 415 -17.53 17.83 -8.05
C PHE A 415 -17.47 17.20 -9.46
N ILE A 416 -18.25 17.73 -10.41
CA ILE A 416 -18.30 17.31 -11.82
C ILE A 416 -17.51 18.28 -12.73
N GLN A 417 -16.43 18.88 -12.22
CA GLN A 417 -15.43 19.50 -13.08
C GLN A 417 -14.63 18.42 -13.85
N PRO A 418 -14.40 18.60 -15.16
CA PRO A 418 -13.31 17.95 -15.86
C PRO A 418 -11.96 18.20 -15.16
N LEU A 419 -10.93 17.43 -15.53
CA LEU A 419 -9.57 17.88 -15.23
C LEU A 419 -9.35 19.19 -16.00
N LYS A 420 -9.06 20.30 -15.30
CA LYS A 420 -8.51 21.52 -15.94
C LYS A 420 -7.39 21.08 -16.89
N HIS A 421 -7.37 21.62 -18.10
CA HIS A 421 -6.19 21.54 -18.94
C HIS A 421 -5.12 22.48 -18.39
N ASP A 422 -3.84 22.12 -18.52
CA ASP A 422 -2.74 23.03 -18.17
C ASP A 422 -2.69 24.27 -19.11
N ASP A 423 -3.54 24.28 -20.15
CA ASP A 423 -3.72 25.36 -21.13
C ASP A 423 -4.83 26.37 -20.72
N ASP A 424 -5.69 26.06 -19.72
CA ASP A 424 -6.85 26.88 -19.32
C ASP A 424 -6.50 28.17 -18.51
N GLU A 425 -5.22 28.55 -18.43
CA GLU A 425 -4.74 29.73 -17.67
C GLU A 425 -4.06 30.80 -18.56
N GLN A 426 -4.53 31.00 -19.81
CA GLN A 426 -4.22 32.22 -20.58
C GLN A 426 -5.11 32.52 -21.81
N GLU A 427 -6.43 32.62 -21.64
CA GLU A 427 -7.31 33.30 -22.62
C GLU A 427 -8.10 34.45 -21.98
N ASP A 428 -7.45 35.61 -21.88
CA ASP A 428 -8.10 36.92 -21.85
C ASP A 428 -7.07 38.00 -22.26
N ASN A 429 -7.41 38.83 -23.24
CA ASN A 429 -6.64 40.01 -23.72
C ASN A 429 -5.26 39.77 -24.39
N ASN A 430 -5.25 39.32 -25.65
CA ASN A 430 -4.95 40.25 -26.76
C ASN A 430 -5.00 39.56 -28.14
N GLU A 431 -5.55 40.27 -29.13
CA GLU A 431 -5.60 39.85 -30.52
C GLU A 431 -4.27 40.11 -31.28
N ASN A 432 -4.13 39.43 -32.42
CA ASN A 432 -3.16 39.64 -33.51
C ASN A 432 -1.75 39.00 -33.40
N ASN A 433 -1.35 38.44 -34.56
CA ASN A 433 0.03 38.14 -34.99
C ASN A 433 0.84 37.05 -34.24
N ASN A 434 0.63 35.78 -34.61
CA ASN A 434 1.59 34.96 -35.40
C ASN A 434 1.30 33.44 -35.32
N GLU A 435 0.56 32.90 -36.29
CA GLU A 435 0.23 31.45 -36.36
C GLU A 435 1.48 30.55 -36.39
N GLN A 436 2.56 31.01 -37.04
CA GLN A 436 3.83 30.28 -37.10
C GLN A 436 4.56 30.19 -35.74
N GLN A 437 4.26 31.07 -34.77
CA GLN A 437 4.82 30.96 -33.41
C GLN A 437 3.99 30.06 -32.49
N GLN A 438 2.67 29.97 -32.69
CA GLN A 438 1.81 29.04 -31.94
C GLN A 438 2.23 27.58 -32.15
N GLN A 439 2.54 27.17 -33.38
CA GLN A 439 3.03 25.81 -33.69
C GLN A 439 4.40 25.48 -33.07
N GLN A 440 5.21 26.49 -32.69
CA GLN A 440 6.47 26.26 -31.97
C GLN A 440 6.29 26.27 -30.44
N ARG A 441 5.36 27.06 -29.90
CA ARG A 441 5.12 27.14 -28.45
C ARG A 441 4.50 25.85 -27.87
N THR A 442 3.54 25.24 -28.57
CA THR A 442 2.85 24.00 -28.12
C THR A 442 3.74 22.77 -27.95
N ARG A 443 4.99 22.79 -28.43
CA ARG A 443 5.96 21.69 -28.24
C ARG A 443 6.63 21.68 -26.85
N LYS A 444 6.51 22.74 -26.04
CA LYS A 444 7.19 22.86 -24.74
C LYS A 444 6.33 22.41 -23.55
N HIS A 445 6.12 21.10 -23.33
CA HIS A 445 6.26 20.51 -21.96
C HIS A 445 6.19 18.98 -21.79
N ARG A 446 5.71 18.17 -22.75
CA ARG A 446 5.67 16.70 -22.56
C ARG A 446 7.06 16.08 -22.66
N GLN A 447 7.55 15.47 -21.57
CA GLN A 447 8.82 14.72 -21.57
C GLN A 447 8.73 13.50 -22.51
N PRO A 448 9.77 13.21 -23.31
CA PRO A 448 9.77 12.03 -24.19
C PRO A 448 9.76 10.73 -23.39
N ILE A 449 9.13 9.70 -23.96
CA ILE A 449 8.82 8.42 -23.30
C ILE A 449 9.53 7.25 -23.98
N ARG A 450 10.10 6.36 -23.16
CA ARG A 450 10.62 5.05 -23.54
C ARG A 450 9.92 3.98 -22.71
N LEU A 451 9.37 2.97 -23.37
CA LEU A 451 8.93 1.74 -22.73
C LEU A 451 10.13 0.77 -22.63
N CYS A 452 10.17 0.00 -21.56
CA CYS A 452 11.15 -1.05 -21.29
C CYS A 452 10.38 -2.27 -20.78
N PHE A 453 10.14 -3.24 -21.65
CA PHE A 453 9.57 -4.53 -21.29
C PHE A 453 10.69 -5.41 -20.73
N PHE A 454 10.44 -6.16 -19.66
CA PHE A 454 11.43 -7.08 -19.12
C PHE A 454 10.79 -8.20 -18.30
N ASP A 455 11.55 -9.27 -18.14
CA ASP A 455 11.22 -10.48 -17.38
C ASP A 455 12.52 -11.07 -16.79
N ALA A 456 12.43 -11.80 -15.68
CA ALA A 456 13.58 -12.26 -14.89
C ALA A 456 13.49 -13.72 -14.44
N GLU A 457 14.41 -14.55 -14.93
CA GLU A 457 14.50 -15.98 -14.60
C GLU A 457 15.46 -16.24 -13.43
N THR A 458 15.04 -17.12 -12.51
CA THR A 458 15.76 -17.42 -11.26
C THR A 458 15.82 -18.92 -10.97
N SER A 459 16.97 -19.44 -10.53
CA SER A 459 17.03 -20.77 -9.91
C SER A 459 16.70 -20.71 -8.40
N GLN A 460 16.44 -21.88 -7.81
CA GLN A 460 16.13 -22.07 -6.39
C GLN A 460 17.18 -22.96 -5.70
N ASP A 461 18.45 -22.79 -6.06
CA ASP A 461 19.53 -23.74 -5.73
C ASP A 461 20.02 -23.67 -4.28
N GLU A 462 19.91 -22.50 -3.63
CA GLU A 462 20.43 -22.27 -2.29
C GLU A 462 19.33 -22.44 -1.22
N PRO A 463 19.39 -23.46 -0.33
CA PRO A 463 18.47 -23.55 0.80
C PRO A 463 18.78 -22.46 1.84
N VAL A 464 17.73 -21.82 2.35
CA VAL A 464 17.80 -20.72 3.33
C VAL A 464 16.99 -21.09 4.56
N GLN A 465 17.63 -21.04 5.73
CA GLN A 465 16.94 -21.19 7.01
C GLN A 465 16.28 -19.84 7.39
N ILE A 466 14.98 -19.73 7.13
CA ILE A 466 14.18 -18.50 7.37
C ILE A 466 13.82 -18.39 8.85
N SER A 467 13.62 -19.51 9.53
CA SER A 467 13.58 -19.60 11.00
C SER A 467 13.98 -21.01 11.45
N GLN A 468 14.06 -21.26 12.76
CA GLN A 468 14.37 -22.58 13.31
C GLN A 468 13.43 -23.69 12.79
N ASN A 469 12.19 -23.35 12.41
CA ASN A 469 11.18 -24.28 11.92
C ASN A 469 10.79 -24.08 10.44
N ILE A 470 11.48 -23.21 9.69
CA ILE A 470 11.14 -22.90 8.29
C ILE A 470 12.40 -22.88 7.44
N ASN A 471 12.56 -23.91 6.60
CA ASN A 471 13.48 -23.92 5.48
C ASN A 471 12.75 -23.41 4.22
N GLY A 472 13.39 -22.54 3.45
CA GLY A 472 12.97 -22.14 2.12
C GLY A 472 14.14 -22.22 1.13
N TYR A 473 13.95 -21.69 -0.06
CA TYR A 473 15.01 -21.57 -1.07
C TYR A 473 15.19 -20.12 -1.50
N ARG A 474 16.44 -19.71 -1.76
CA ARG A 474 16.76 -18.40 -2.31
C ARG A 474 16.48 -18.40 -3.81
N HIS A 475 15.80 -17.35 -4.28
CA HIS A 475 15.76 -17.06 -5.71
C HIS A 475 17.09 -16.43 -6.14
N VAL A 476 17.84 -17.10 -7.01
CA VAL A 476 19.12 -16.63 -7.55
C VAL A 476 18.92 -16.19 -9.00
N PRO A 477 19.03 -14.88 -9.34
CA PRO A 477 18.81 -14.40 -10.70
C PRO A 477 19.86 -14.92 -11.70
N LEU A 478 19.39 -15.58 -12.76
CA LEU A 478 20.23 -16.17 -13.81
C LEU A 478 20.23 -15.33 -15.09
N LEU A 479 19.05 -14.79 -15.46
CA LEU A 479 18.82 -14.04 -16.69
C LEU A 479 17.81 -12.93 -16.45
N ILE A 480 18.02 -11.77 -17.06
CA ILE A 480 16.99 -10.76 -17.33
C ILE A 480 17.06 -10.43 -18.81
N ILE A 481 15.94 -10.60 -19.52
CA ILE A 481 15.77 -10.05 -20.88
C ILE A 481 15.05 -8.71 -20.76
N ALA A 482 15.50 -7.72 -21.53
CA ALA A 482 14.78 -6.45 -21.63
C ALA A 482 14.68 -5.95 -23.08
N GLU A 483 13.51 -5.46 -23.48
CA GLU A 483 13.26 -4.84 -24.78
C GLU A 483 12.81 -3.38 -24.65
N VAL A 484 13.43 -2.47 -25.40
CA VAL A 484 13.16 -1.02 -25.32
C VAL A 484 12.67 -0.42 -26.64
N ILE A 485 11.56 0.31 -26.56
CA ILE A 485 11.01 1.08 -27.67
C ILE A 485 10.54 2.46 -27.19
N CYS A 486 10.77 3.49 -27.99
CA CYS A 486 10.37 4.86 -27.67
C CYS A 486 9.16 5.31 -28.48
N GLU A 487 8.41 6.26 -27.93
CA GLU A 487 7.17 6.81 -28.51
C GLU A 487 7.35 7.30 -29.96
N ALA A 488 8.53 7.84 -30.30
CA ALA A 488 8.85 8.25 -31.67
C ALA A 488 8.97 7.09 -32.66
N CYS A 489 9.52 5.94 -32.25
CA CYS A 489 9.59 4.75 -33.10
C CYS A 489 8.21 4.08 -33.26
N ILE A 490 7.40 4.04 -32.19
CA ILE A 490 6.03 3.51 -32.24
C ILE A 490 5.21 4.28 -33.28
N ARG A 491 5.24 5.62 -33.23
CA ARG A 491 4.52 6.49 -34.18
C ARG A 491 5.03 6.42 -35.62
N ALA A 492 6.29 6.01 -35.82
CA ALA A 492 6.87 5.76 -37.13
C ALA A 492 6.67 4.31 -37.61
N ASN A 493 5.89 3.51 -36.88
CA ASN A 493 5.67 2.07 -37.11
C ASN A 493 6.95 1.22 -37.18
N ILE A 494 8.03 1.64 -36.49
CA ILE A 494 9.33 0.96 -36.49
C ILE A 494 9.42 0.01 -35.28
N ARG A 495 9.23 -1.28 -35.55
CA ARG A 495 9.20 -2.39 -34.58
C ARG A 495 10.60 -2.66 -34.00
N ILE A 496 10.77 -3.70 -33.21
CA ILE A 496 12.06 -4.05 -32.60
C ILE A 496 12.94 -4.86 -33.56
N GLU A 497 12.30 -5.61 -34.43
CA GLU A 497 12.84 -6.53 -35.44
C GLU A 497 13.51 -5.77 -36.60
N ASP A 498 13.14 -4.49 -36.81
CA ASP A 498 13.61 -3.65 -37.90
C ASP A 498 15.02 -3.08 -37.59
N VAL A 499 16.01 -3.98 -37.49
CA VAL A 499 17.38 -3.67 -37.05
C VAL A 499 18.03 -2.60 -37.93
N GLY A 500 18.47 -1.52 -37.29
CA GLY A 500 19.06 -0.34 -37.93
C GLY A 500 18.08 0.83 -38.08
N GLN A 501 16.78 0.57 -38.25
CA GLN A 501 15.78 1.61 -38.46
C GLN A 501 15.48 2.42 -37.18
N ARG A 502 15.33 3.75 -37.33
CA ARG A 502 15.17 4.71 -36.23
C ARG A 502 14.35 5.93 -36.66
N ALA A 503 13.38 6.33 -35.86
CA ALA A 503 12.65 7.57 -36.05
C ALA A 503 13.51 8.81 -35.73
N GLN A 504 13.18 9.96 -36.33
CA GLN A 504 13.76 11.24 -35.95
C GLN A 504 13.48 11.53 -34.46
N GLY A 505 14.50 11.86 -33.68
CA GLY A 505 14.37 12.03 -32.23
C GLY A 505 14.22 10.72 -31.43
N CYS A 506 14.60 9.57 -32.00
CA CYS A 506 14.55 8.27 -31.31
C CYS A 506 15.39 8.22 -30.03
N PHE A 507 14.78 7.74 -28.93
CA PHE A 507 15.39 7.54 -27.61
C PHE A 507 15.64 6.06 -27.23
N CYS A 508 15.51 5.10 -28.16
CA CYS A 508 15.82 3.67 -27.89
C CYS A 508 17.30 3.42 -27.51
N GLY A 509 18.18 4.40 -27.73
CA GLY A 509 19.60 4.33 -27.40
C GLY A 509 20.48 4.12 -28.63
N THR A 510 21.66 4.74 -28.67
CA THR A 510 22.75 4.38 -29.60
C THR A 510 23.74 3.50 -28.86
N PRO A 511 24.23 2.38 -29.42
CA PRO A 511 25.28 1.59 -28.79
C PRO A 511 26.53 2.45 -28.58
N ARG A 512 26.95 2.63 -27.32
CA ARG A 512 28.12 3.41 -26.94
C ARG A 512 28.94 2.63 -25.90
N GLY A 513 30.23 2.48 -26.17
CA GLY A 513 31.14 1.67 -25.34
C GLY A 513 31.04 0.15 -25.58
N ALA A 514 31.96 -0.60 -24.98
CA ALA A 514 31.97 -2.07 -25.07
C ALA A 514 30.84 -2.70 -24.26
N ARG A 515 30.62 -2.27 -23.00
CA ARG A 515 29.64 -2.85 -22.07
C ARG A 515 28.20 -2.88 -22.64
N TRP A 516 27.74 -1.81 -23.30
CA TRP A 516 26.45 -1.80 -23.98
C TRP A 516 26.42 -2.79 -25.15
N ARG A 517 27.48 -2.88 -25.97
CA ARG A 517 27.52 -3.83 -27.09
C ARG A 517 27.44 -5.28 -26.59
N ASN A 518 28.13 -5.60 -25.49
CA ASN A 518 28.04 -6.92 -24.86
C ASN A 518 26.59 -7.24 -24.42
N TRP A 519 25.88 -6.30 -23.81
CA TRP A 519 24.47 -6.50 -23.42
C TRP A 519 23.50 -6.65 -24.61
N CYS A 520 23.77 -6.01 -25.76
CA CYS A 520 22.95 -6.18 -26.98
C CYS A 520 23.36 -7.36 -27.85
N SER A 521 24.47 -8.03 -27.53
CA SER A 521 24.84 -9.32 -28.10
C SER A 521 24.14 -10.44 -27.31
N PRO A 522 23.45 -11.38 -27.97
CA PRO A 522 22.97 -12.60 -27.32
C PRO A 522 24.13 -13.36 -26.64
N PRO A 523 23.93 -13.95 -25.44
CA PRO A 523 24.99 -14.58 -24.67
C PRO A 523 25.27 -16.01 -25.17
N PHE A 524 25.54 -16.14 -26.46
CA PHE A 524 25.84 -17.40 -27.13
C PHE A 524 27.36 -17.56 -27.28
N ARG A 525 27.94 -18.38 -26.42
CA ARG A 525 29.12 -19.17 -26.77
C ARG A 525 28.69 -20.62 -26.79
N ASN A 526 28.92 -21.28 -27.92
CA ASN A 526 28.93 -22.74 -27.95
C ASN A 526 29.92 -23.28 -26.92
N ALA A 527 29.65 -24.45 -26.36
CA ALA A 527 30.65 -25.18 -25.59
C ALA A 527 31.88 -25.45 -26.48
N PRO A 528 33.11 -25.48 -25.94
CA PRO A 528 34.31 -25.70 -26.75
C PRO A 528 34.21 -27.01 -27.57
N GLY A 529 34.11 -26.87 -28.90
CA GLY A 529 33.93 -27.98 -29.84
C GLY A 529 32.52 -28.15 -30.43
N ASP A 530 31.53 -27.35 -30.01
CA ASP A 530 30.18 -27.39 -30.60
C ASP A 530 30.04 -26.38 -31.77
N ASN A 531 29.46 -26.86 -32.88
CA ASN A 531 29.29 -26.13 -34.14
C ASN A 531 27.82 -26.10 -34.61
N THR A 532 26.83 -26.44 -33.76
CA THR A 532 25.41 -26.33 -34.15
C THR A 532 25.05 -24.89 -34.53
N ALA A 533 24.44 -24.72 -35.71
CA ALA A 533 23.90 -23.43 -36.15
C ALA A 533 22.69 -23.03 -35.26
N PHE A 534 22.63 -21.75 -34.91
CA PHE A 534 21.57 -21.20 -34.06
C PHE A 534 20.35 -20.72 -34.88
N PRO A 535 19.16 -20.58 -34.26
CA PRO A 535 18.00 -19.97 -34.91
C PRO A 535 18.26 -18.52 -35.35
N ASP A 536 17.91 -18.19 -36.60
CA ASP A 536 18.16 -16.88 -37.23
C ASP A 536 17.45 -15.69 -36.54
N ASN A 537 16.48 -15.95 -35.67
CA ASN A 537 15.64 -14.95 -35.01
C ASN A 537 16.23 -14.33 -33.73
N ILE A 538 17.39 -14.80 -33.24
CA ILE A 538 18.07 -14.22 -32.06
C ILE A 538 19.47 -13.70 -32.43
N THR A 539 19.50 -12.61 -33.21
CA THR A 539 20.71 -11.89 -33.62
C THR A 539 20.97 -10.63 -32.78
N PHE A 540 22.09 -9.93 -33.02
CA PHE A 540 22.42 -8.66 -32.34
C PHE A 540 21.33 -7.61 -32.59
N ASN A 541 20.73 -7.10 -31.52
CA ASN A 541 19.69 -6.07 -31.62
C ASN A 541 19.91 -4.96 -30.59
N HIS A 542 20.08 -3.73 -31.07
CA HIS A 542 20.33 -2.55 -30.23
C HIS A 542 19.15 -2.14 -29.32
N ARG A 543 17.99 -2.79 -29.45
CA ARG A 543 16.78 -2.59 -28.63
C ARG A 543 16.48 -3.75 -27.68
N ARG A 544 17.19 -4.89 -27.80
CA ARG A 544 17.10 -6.05 -26.91
C ARG A 544 18.37 -6.10 -26.06
N MET A 545 18.25 -6.39 -24.78
CA MET A 545 19.38 -6.57 -23.88
C MET A 545 19.28 -7.89 -23.12
N PHE A 546 20.43 -8.53 -22.95
CA PHE A 546 20.62 -9.76 -22.22
C PHE A 546 21.53 -9.47 -21.02
N PHE A 547 21.00 -9.58 -19.80
CA PHE A 547 21.76 -9.50 -18.56
C PHE A 547 21.78 -10.88 -17.92
N HIS A 548 22.96 -11.47 -17.67
CA HIS A 548 23.04 -12.88 -17.29
C HIS A 548 24.23 -13.18 -16.37
N SER A 549 24.14 -14.32 -15.68
CA SER A 549 25.15 -14.87 -14.79
C SER A 549 25.56 -16.30 -15.16
N PHE A 550 25.30 -16.69 -16.42
CA PHE A 550 25.60 -18.03 -16.95
C PHE A 550 27.09 -18.39 -16.94
N ASP A 551 27.98 -17.44 -17.27
CA ASP A 551 29.40 -17.71 -17.48
C ASP A 551 30.30 -17.29 -16.29
N ASN A 552 29.73 -16.61 -15.30
CA ASN A 552 30.43 -16.10 -14.12
C ASN A 552 29.48 -16.10 -12.91
N ALA A 553 29.94 -16.65 -11.78
CA ALA A 553 29.15 -16.75 -10.55
C ALA A 553 28.88 -15.37 -9.91
N GLU A 554 29.86 -14.46 -9.99
CA GLU A 554 29.87 -13.13 -9.35
C GLU A 554 29.03 -12.08 -10.11
N ASP A 555 28.72 -12.34 -11.38
CA ASP A 555 27.89 -11.43 -12.18
C ASP A 555 26.43 -11.48 -11.71
N ASN A 556 25.86 -10.33 -11.34
CA ASN A 556 24.46 -10.22 -10.93
C ASN A 556 23.61 -9.55 -12.03
N PRO A 557 22.63 -10.24 -12.65
CA PRO A 557 21.80 -9.69 -13.73
C PRO A 557 21.02 -8.44 -13.33
N VAL A 558 20.54 -8.40 -12.07
CA VAL A 558 19.77 -7.27 -11.53
C VAL A 558 20.65 -6.03 -11.42
N ASP A 559 21.89 -6.19 -10.95
CA ASP A 559 22.88 -5.10 -10.90
C ASP A 559 23.24 -4.57 -12.29
N GLN A 560 23.41 -5.46 -13.27
CA GLN A 560 23.67 -5.05 -14.66
C GLN A 560 22.47 -4.29 -15.27
N PHE A 561 21.24 -4.74 -15.02
CA PHE A 561 20.02 -4.07 -15.49
C PHE A 561 19.79 -2.72 -14.80
N LEU A 562 20.08 -2.61 -13.50
CA LEU A 562 20.06 -1.32 -12.79
C LEU A 562 21.13 -0.36 -13.32
N ASP A 563 22.34 -0.85 -13.63
CA ASP A 563 23.39 -0.05 -14.29
C ASP A 563 22.96 0.43 -15.68
N TYR A 564 22.24 -0.39 -16.45
CA TYR A 564 21.64 0.01 -17.72
C TYR A 564 20.63 1.15 -17.51
N LEU A 565 19.63 0.94 -16.64
CA LEU A 565 18.52 1.88 -16.42
C LEU A 565 18.97 3.23 -15.84
N LEU A 566 19.90 3.21 -14.88
CA LEU A 566 20.34 4.41 -14.16
C LEU A 566 21.44 5.18 -14.91
N ASN A 567 22.33 4.50 -15.64
CA ASN A 567 23.49 5.17 -16.22
C ASN A 567 23.36 5.46 -17.73
N HIS A 568 22.58 4.70 -18.52
CA HIS A 568 22.65 4.74 -19.99
C HIS A 568 21.38 5.32 -20.69
N GLY A 569 21.55 6.18 -21.71
CA GLY A 569 20.47 6.93 -22.41
C GLY A 569 20.37 8.42 -22.02
N SER A 570 19.21 9.06 -22.19
CA SER A 570 18.98 10.50 -21.88
C SER A 570 18.38 10.74 -20.48
N GLN A 571 18.75 11.86 -19.84
CA GLN A 571 18.17 12.33 -18.57
C GLN A 571 16.80 13.04 -18.74
N HIS A 572 16.52 13.63 -19.91
CA HIS A 572 15.27 14.38 -20.15
C HIS A 572 14.04 13.48 -20.40
N MET A 573 14.26 12.17 -20.46
CA MET A 573 13.29 11.14 -20.83
C MET A 573 12.72 10.42 -19.60
N LEU A 574 11.44 10.06 -19.67
CA LEU A 574 10.80 9.12 -18.75
C LEU A 574 10.94 7.70 -19.31
N THR A 575 11.50 6.77 -18.53
CA THR A 575 11.44 5.33 -18.83
C THR A 575 10.33 4.67 -18.03
N ILE A 576 9.41 3.97 -18.69
CA ILE A 576 8.41 3.11 -18.03
C ILE A 576 8.88 1.67 -18.17
N CYS A 577 9.14 1.01 -17.05
CA CYS A 577 9.53 -0.40 -17.00
C CYS A 577 8.30 -1.26 -16.70
N ILE A 578 8.04 -2.27 -17.53
CA ILE A 578 6.83 -3.10 -17.47
C ILE A 578 7.23 -4.57 -17.44
N ALA A 579 6.73 -5.29 -16.43
CA ALA A 579 6.84 -6.73 -16.27
C ALA A 579 5.44 -7.31 -15.99
N HIS A 580 5.22 -8.60 -16.25
CA HIS A 580 3.95 -9.27 -16.01
C HIS A 580 3.92 -9.94 -14.64
N ASN A 581 3.01 -9.53 -13.75
CA ASN A 581 2.96 -9.97 -12.35
C ASN A 581 4.23 -9.64 -11.52
N GLY A 582 5.20 -8.90 -12.07
CA GLY A 582 6.44 -8.51 -11.38
C GLY A 582 6.26 -7.69 -10.10
N GLY A 583 5.05 -7.18 -9.87
CA GLY A 583 4.60 -6.67 -8.57
C GLY A 583 4.59 -7.70 -7.43
N LYS A 584 4.77 -9.00 -7.71
CA LYS A 584 5.01 -10.07 -6.74
C LYS A 584 6.39 -10.73 -6.87
N TYR A 585 7.08 -10.55 -8.00
CA TYR A 585 8.33 -11.23 -8.32
C TYR A 585 9.44 -10.24 -8.70
N ASP A 586 9.56 -9.83 -9.97
CA ASP A 586 10.67 -9.03 -10.51
C ASP A 586 11.00 -7.76 -9.71
N PHE A 587 9.97 -7.05 -9.24
CA PHE A 587 10.16 -5.79 -8.53
C PHE A 587 10.74 -6.01 -7.13
N HIS A 588 10.65 -7.22 -6.56
CA HIS A 588 11.31 -7.56 -5.30
C HIS A 588 12.82 -7.80 -5.51
N LEU A 589 13.22 -8.47 -6.60
CA LEU A 589 14.64 -8.62 -6.98
C LEU A 589 15.29 -7.24 -7.17
N LEU A 590 14.62 -6.37 -7.92
CA LEU A 590 15.04 -4.98 -8.12
C LEU A 590 15.07 -4.17 -6.82
N LEU A 591 14.09 -4.33 -5.94
CA LEU A 591 14.05 -3.65 -4.65
C LEU A 591 15.17 -4.09 -3.72
N GLU A 592 15.50 -5.39 -3.68
CA GLU A 592 16.62 -5.96 -2.93
C GLU A 592 17.96 -5.42 -3.42
N ALA A 593 18.20 -5.40 -4.73
CA ALA A 593 19.41 -4.81 -5.31
C ALA A 593 19.51 -3.28 -5.08
N LEU A 594 18.38 -2.55 -5.16
CA LEU A 594 18.34 -1.11 -4.81
C LEU A 594 18.61 -0.86 -3.32
N HIS A 595 18.15 -1.76 -2.44
CA HIS A 595 18.41 -1.74 -1.00
C HIS A 595 19.88 -2.01 -0.69
N ARG A 596 20.45 -3.08 -1.27
CA ARG A 596 21.88 -3.43 -1.23
C ARG A 596 22.78 -2.27 -1.69
N ARG A 597 22.38 -1.57 -2.75
CA ARG A 597 23.05 -0.36 -3.28
C ARG A 597 22.79 0.93 -2.47
N SER A 598 22.03 0.88 -1.37
CA SER A 598 21.59 2.05 -0.59
C SER A 598 20.91 3.15 -1.44
N HIS A 599 20.24 2.76 -2.53
CA HIS A 599 19.66 3.65 -3.54
C HIS A 599 18.13 3.48 -3.60
N PRO A 600 17.40 3.86 -2.53
CA PRO A 600 15.98 3.53 -2.39
C PRO A 600 15.10 4.21 -3.44
N PRO A 601 13.94 3.63 -3.78
CA PRO A 601 12.91 4.30 -4.56
C PRO A 601 12.47 5.64 -3.96
N THR A 602 12.23 6.64 -4.81
CA THR A 602 11.66 7.92 -4.37
C THR A 602 10.19 7.82 -4.01
N ARG A 603 9.49 6.85 -4.60
CA ARG A 603 8.12 6.48 -4.27
C ARG A 603 7.93 4.99 -4.50
N ILE A 604 7.22 4.33 -3.61
CA ILE A 604 6.74 2.96 -3.79
C ILE A 604 5.27 2.91 -3.37
N CYS A 605 4.45 2.18 -4.12
CA CYS A 605 3.04 1.97 -3.85
C CYS A 605 2.81 0.48 -3.65
N THR A 606 2.53 0.04 -2.42
CA THR A 606 2.34 -1.38 -2.07
C THR A 606 1.02 -1.62 -1.35
N THR A 607 0.59 -2.89 -1.28
CA THR A 607 -0.40 -3.36 -0.30
C THR A 607 0.02 -4.76 0.16
N GLY A 608 0.35 -4.89 1.45
CA GLY A 608 1.11 -6.05 1.91
C GLY A 608 2.44 -6.13 1.16
N LEU A 609 2.79 -7.32 0.68
CA LEU A 609 3.99 -7.52 -0.16
C LEU A 609 3.82 -6.98 -1.59
N LYS A 610 2.62 -6.94 -2.19
CA LYS A 610 2.48 -6.60 -3.62
C LYS A 610 2.88 -5.16 -3.90
N ILE A 611 3.81 -4.97 -4.84
CA ILE A 611 4.24 -3.68 -5.38
C ILE A 611 3.41 -3.33 -6.63
N TYR A 612 2.57 -2.30 -6.56
CA TYR A 612 1.78 -1.83 -7.71
C TYR A 612 2.58 -0.92 -8.65
N SER A 613 3.44 -0.08 -8.09
CA SER A 613 4.36 0.77 -8.86
C SER A 613 5.51 1.27 -7.99
N MET A 614 6.68 1.42 -8.60
CA MET A 614 7.91 1.90 -7.97
C MET A 614 8.54 2.99 -8.84
N SER A 615 9.07 4.06 -8.23
CA SER A 615 9.67 5.20 -8.94
C SER A 615 11.12 5.41 -8.52
N LEU A 616 12.01 5.59 -9.49
CA LEU A 616 13.41 5.99 -9.29
C LEU A 616 13.67 7.36 -9.93
N GLY A 617 14.62 8.11 -9.36
CA GLY A 617 15.09 9.39 -9.85
C GLY A 617 15.34 10.42 -8.74
N GLY A 618 15.44 11.69 -9.13
CA GLY A 618 15.78 12.78 -8.23
C GLY A 618 16.15 14.04 -9.01
N ASN A 619 16.62 15.09 -8.32
CA ASN A 619 17.14 16.28 -8.99
C ASN A 619 18.34 15.89 -9.87
N ASN A 620 18.30 16.28 -11.15
CA ASN A 620 19.29 15.96 -12.17
C ASN A 620 19.54 14.45 -12.40
N GLN A 621 18.58 13.59 -12.07
CA GLN A 621 18.60 12.16 -12.34
C GLN A 621 17.47 11.73 -13.29
N ARG A 622 17.64 10.59 -13.96
CA ARG A 622 16.62 9.97 -14.82
C ARG A 622 15.35 9.67 -14.03
N LYS A 623 14.20 9.74 -14.69
CA LYS A 623 12.93 9.23 -14.15
C LYS A 623 12.68 7.83 -14.69
N VAL A 624 12.60 6.84 -13.80
CA VAL A 624 12.22 5.46 -14.13
C VAL A 624 10.99 5.06 -13.32
N LEU A 625 10.01 4.44 -13.96
CA LEU A 625 8.71 4.13 -13.38
C LEU A 625 8.31 2.68 -13.68
N PHE A 626 8.29 1.83 -12.66
CA PHE A 626 7.90 0.43 -12.78
C PHE A 626 6.37 0.27 -12.66
N LYS A 627 5.80 -0.56 -13.53
CA LYS A 627 4.36 -0.86 -13.64
C LYS A 627 4.16 -2.36 -13.85
N ASP A 628 3.42 -3.01 -12.96
CA ASP A 628 3.02 -4.41 -13.14
C ASP A 628 1.79 -4.46 -14.07
N SER A 629 1.92 -5.18 -15.20
CA SER A 629 0.85 -5.28 -16.21
C SER A 629 -0.37 -6.06 -15.73
N LEU A 630 -0.22 -6.90 -14.69
CA LEU A 630 -1.32 -7.65 -14.07
C LEU A 630 -2.31 -6.75 -13.29
N ASN A 631 -2.06 -5.44 -13.22
CA ASN A 631 -3.03 -4.45 -12.71
C ASN A 631 -3.97 -3.92 -13.81
N TYR A 632 -3.82 -4.42 -15.03
CA TYR A 632 -4.61 -4.13 -16.23
C TYR A 632 -5.09 -5.43 -16.89
N PHE A 633 -4.21 -6.44 -16.96
CA PHE A 633 -4.50 -7.76 -17.51
C PHE A 633 -4.77 -8.76 -16.39
N PHE A 634 -5.97 -9.34 -16.32
CA PHE A 634 -6.39 -10.23 -15.22
C PHE A 634 -6.33 -11.71 -15.63
N CYS A 635 -5.25 -12.08 -16.32
CA CYS A 635 -5.01 -13.40 -16.92
C CYS A 635 -3.50 -13.71 -16.99
N GLU A 636 -3.17 -14.96 -17.34
CA GLU A 636 -1.79 -15.42 -17.62
C GLU A 636 -1.24 -14.79 -18.92
N LEU A 637 0.09 -14.71 -19.04
CA LEU A 637 0.78 -14.10 -20.20
C LEU A 637 0.45 -14.79 -21.53
N ASP A 638 0.50 -16.13 -21.57
CA ASP A 638 0.10 -16.96 -22.71
C ASP A 638 -1.30 -16.59 -23.24
N ALA A 639 -2.27 -16.36 -22.34
CA ALA A 639 -3.63 -16.00 -22.74
C ALA A 639 -3.71 -14.64 -23.48
N LEU A 640 -2.71 -13.76 -23.34
CA LEU A 640 -2.69 -12.48 -24.05
C LEU A 640 -2.48 -12.62 -25.56
N THR A 641 -1.84 -13.70 -26.03
CA THR A 641 -1.72 -14.01 -27.46
C THR A 641 -3.10 -14.05 -28.13
N LYS A 642 -4.02 -14.82 -27.55
CA LYS A 642 -5.41 -15.01 -28.00
C LYS A 642 -6.29 -13.81 -27.69
N VAL A 643 -6.03 -13.07 -26.60
CA VAL A 643 -6.79 -11.85 -26.27
C VAL A 643 -6.50 -10.73 -27.27
N PHE A 644 -5.24 -10.51 -27.67
CA PHE A 644 -4.88 -9.41 -28.58
C PHE A 644 -4.73 -9.83 -30.05
N ALA A 645 -5.01 -11.09 -30.39
CA ALA A 645 -4.79 -11.68 -31.72
C ALA A 645 -3.37 -11.43 -32.22
N LEU A 646 -2.38 -11.76 -31.38
CA LEU A 646 -0.97 -11.61 -31.70
C LEU A 646 -0.55 -12.61 -32.81
N PRO A 647 0.41 -12.25 -33.68
CA PRO A 647 0.96 -13.12 -34.71
C PRO A 647 1.36 -14.52 -34.19
N GLU A 648 1.06 -15.56 -34.98
CA GLU A 648 1.28 -16.96 -34.58
C GLU A 648 2.76 -17.30 -34.35
N ASP A 649 3.69 -16.59 -35.00
CA ASP A 649 5.13 -16.75 -34.80
C ASP A 649 5.57 -16.39 -33.37
N LEU A 650 4.89 -15.44 -32.71
CA LEU A 650 5.09 -15.13 -31.28
C LEU A 650 4.47 -16.16 -30.33
N ALA A 651 3.68 -17.11 -30.85
CA ALA A 651 3.11 -18.24 -30.11
C ALA A 651 3.89 -19.56 -30.34
N THR A 652 5.05 -19.52 -31.03
CA THR A 652 5.83 -20.74 -31.37
C THR A 652 6.73 -21.29 -30.26
N ALA A 653 6.88 -20.58 -29.13
CA ALA A 653 7.60 -21.10 -27.98
C ALA A 653 6.93 -22.40 -27.45
N LYS A 654 7.75 -23.37 -27.01
CA LYS A 654 7.27 -24.70 -26.62
C LYS A 654 6.21 -24.60 -25.52
N PRO A 655 5.05 -25.28 -25.63
CA PRO A 655 3.88 -25.03 -24.77
C PRO A 655 4.07 -25.36 -23.29
N PHE A 656 5.17 -26.04 -22.92
CA PHE A 656 5.50 -26.38 -21.54
C PHE A 656 7.00 -26.23 -21.28
N PHE A 657 7.36 -25.69 -20.10
CA PHE A 657 8.73 -25.50 -19.64
C PHE A 657 8.99 -26.24 -18.31
N PRO A 658 10.17 -26.87 -18.10
CA PRO A 658 10.47 -27.62 -16.89
C PRO A 658 11.03 -26.70 -15.79
N TYR A 659 10.17 -25.92 -15.13
CA TYR A 659 10.56 -24.92 -14.13
C TYR A 659 11.43 -25.48 -12.99
N LEU A 660 11.19 -26.71 -12.53
CA LEU A 660 12.03 -27.32 -11.48
C LEU A 660 13.41 -27.79 -11.98
N PHE A 661 13.66 -27.76 -13.30
CA PHE A 661 14.97 -28.06 -13.87
C PHE A 661 15.89 -26.82 -13.91
N ILE A 662 15.36 -25.61 -13.61
CA ILE A 662 16.10 -24.35 -13.57
C ILE A 662 17.07 -24.35 -12.38
N GLN A 663 18.24 -24.95 -12.59
CA GLN A 663 19.32 -25.04 -11.61
C GLN A 663 20.65 -24.69 -12.26
N ARG A 664 21.54 -24.02 -11.54
CA ARG A 664 22.81 -23.54 -12.11
C ARG A 664 23.68 -24.65 -12.69
N GLN A 665 23.65 -25.83 -12.06
CA GLN A 665 24.34 -27.05 -12.53
C GLN A 665 23.84 -27.58 -13.88
N HIS A 666 22.59 -27.30 -14.26
CA HIS A 666 22.01 -27.78 -15.52
C HIS A 666 22.21 -26.82 -16.70
N LEU A 667 22.66 -25.58 -16.47
CA LEU A 667 22.72 -24.52 -17.50
C LEU A 667 23.45 -24.96 -18.77
N HIS A 668 24.63 -25.54 -18.62
CA HIS A 668 25.51 -25.95 -19.73
C HIS A 668 25.30 -27.42 -20.14
N TYR A 669 24.57 -28.20 -19.35
CA TYR A 669 24.37 -29.63 -19.61
C TYR A 669 23.37 -29.82 -20.77
N ARG A 670 23.75 -30.62 -21.76
CA ARG A 670 22.94 -30.91 -22.95
C ARG A 670 22.41 -32.35 -22.86
N LEU A 671 21.13 -32.49 -22.54
CA LEU A 671 20.38 -33.75 -22.50
C LEU A 671 20.10 -34.25 -23.92
N ARG A 672 20.04 -35.58 -24.08
CA ARG A 672 19.46 -36.24 -25.26
C ARG A 672 17.97 -36.48 -24.98
N GLY A 673 17.09 -35.68 -25.58
CA GLY A 673 15.66 -35.65 -25.25
C GLY A 673 15.31 -34.67 -24.10
N LEU A 674 14.06 -34.68 -23.67
CA LEU A 674 13.52 -33.77 -22.66
C LEU A 674 13.92 -34.15 -21.22
N PRO A 675 13.99 -33.18 -20.28
CA PRO A 675 14.01 -33.47 -18.85
C PRO A 675 12.79 -34.29 -18.40
N ALA A 676 12.92 -35.10 -17.35
CA ALA A 676 11.82 -35.93 -16.86
C ALA A 676 10.54 -35.13 -16.54
N ILE A 677 9.36 -35.68 -16.87
CA ILE A 677 8.05 -34.99 -16.77
C ILE A 677 7.76 -34.34 -15.40
N GLN A 678 8.31 -34.91 -14.31
CA GLN A 678 8.24 -34.34 -12.96
C GLN A 678 8.71 -32.88 -12.89
N TYR A 679 9.72 -32.49 -13.66
CA TYR A 679 10.26 -31.13 -13.66
C TYR A 679 9.29 -30.08 -14.24
N TYR A 680 8.28 -30.53 -14.99
CA TYR A 680 7.20 -29.70 -15.54
C TYR A 680 6.04 -29.52 -14.55
N GLN A 681 6.08 -30.13 -13.35
CA GLN A 681 5.04 -30.04 -12.31
C GLN A 681 3.62 -30.41 -12.79
N PRO A 682 3.37 -31.62 -13.31
CA PRO A 682 2.06 -32.02 -13.83
C PRO A 682 0.95 -31.97 -12.77
N GLU A 683 1.26 -32.30 -11.52
CA GLU A 683 0.30 -32.34 -10.40
C GLU A 683 -0.25 -30.96 -9.99
N TYR A 684 0.52 -29.89 -10.26
CA TYR A 684 0.13 -28.51 -9.94
C TYR A 684 -0.60 -27.81 -11.11
N LYS A 685 -0.94 -28.53 -12.19
CA LYS A 685 -1.71 -28.00 -13.32
C LYS A 685 -3.17 -28.45 -13.25
N LYS A 686 -4.08 -27.58 -13.69
CA LYS A 686 -5.49 -27.92 -13.94
C LYS A 686 -5.57 -29.12 -14.90
N ALA A 687 -6.54 -30.01 -14.70
CA ALA A 687 -6.70 -31.27 -15.45
C ALA A 687 -6.46 -31.12 -16.97
N GLU A 688 -7.18 -30.22 -17.62
CA GLU A 688 -7.04 -29.93 -19.06
C GLU A 688 -5.61 -29.54 -19.49
N LYS A 689 -4.89 -28.72 -18.70
CA LYS A 689 -3.47 -28.37 -18.95
C LYS A 689 -2.52 -29.51 -18.58
N ARG A 690 -2.90 -30.42 -17.68
CA ARG A 690 -2.13 -31.61 -17.29
C ARG A 690 -2.23 -32.71 -18.35
N GLU A 691 -3.42 -32.93 -18.90
CA GLU A 691 -3.66 -33.85 -20.03
C GLU A 691 -2.85 -33.42 -21.25
N LYS A 692 -2.98 -32.16 -21.68
CA LYS A 692 -2.21 -31.58 -22.79
C LYS A 692 -0.69 -31.64 -22.58
N LEU A 693 -0.21 -31.51 -21.34
CA LEU A 693 1.20 -31.72 -21.00
C LEU A 693 1.61 -33.18 -21.21
N ILE A 694 0.82 -34.15 -20.75
CA ILE A 694 1.13 -35.58 -20.87
C ILE A 694 1.10 -36.01 -22.34
N GLU A 695 0.11 -35.56 -23.11
CA GLU A 695 0.02 -35.79 -24.56
C GLU A 695 1.24 -35.23 -25.29
N TRP A 696 1.54 -33.95 -25.11
CA TRP A 696 2.71 -33.29 -25.72
C TRP A 696 4.02 -33.97 -25.33
N TYR A 697 4.22 -34.25 -24.03
CA TYR A 697 5.43 -34.90 -23.54
C TYR A 697 5.59 -36.30 -24.14
N THR A 698 4.51 -37.07 -24.23
CA THR A 698 4.52 -38.42 -24.82
C THR A 698 4.85 -38.36 -26.31
N GLN A 699 4.26 -37.42 -27.06
CA GLN A 699 4.56 -37.21 -28.48
C GLN A 699 6.02 -36.79 -28.71
N GLN A 700 6.56 -35.85 -27.91
CA GLN A 700 7.96 -35.43 -28.00
C GLN A 700 8.96 -36.51 -27.55
N THR A 701 8.51 -37.54 -26.82
CA THR A 701 9.34 -38.67 -26.38
C THR A 701 9.23 -39.88 -27.31
N SER A 702 8.11 -40.05 -28.04
CA SER A 702 7.89 -41.19 -28.94
C SER A 702 8.47 -40.98 -30.33
N VAL A 703 8.54 -39.74 -30.83
CA VAL A 703 9.27 -39.42 -32.05
C VAL A 703 10.77 -39.48 -31.77
N GLN A 704 11.54 -40.24 -32.56
CA GLN A 704 13.00 -40.33 -32.48
C GLN A 704 13.73 -39.07 -33.00
N THR A 705 13.14 -37.88 -32.81
CA THR A 705 13.81 -36.61 -33.12
C THR A 705 14.95 -36.39 -32.14
N THR A 706 16.14 -36.11 -32.66
CA THR A 706 17.38 -35.83 -31.90
C THR A 706 17.35 -34.46 -31.21
N THR A 707 16.26 -34.18 -30.48
CA THR A 707 16.02 -32.93 -29.75
C THR A 707 16.92 -32.86 -28.51
N ASN A 708 18.15 -32.43 -28.74
CA ASN A 708 19.06 -32.05 -27.68
C ASN A 708 18.45 -30.89 -26.87
N PHE A 709 18.33 -31.04 -25.55
CA PHE A 709 17.84 -29.99 -24.66
C PHE A 709 19.02 -29.42 -23.85
N GLN A 710 19.26 -28.11 -23.95
CA GLN A 710 20.16 -27.39 -23.03
C GLN A 710 19.38 -26.25 -22.34
N LEU A 711 19.46 -26.18 -21.01
CA LEU A 711 18.70 -25.23 -20.21
C LEU A 711 18.99 -23.76 -20.59
N ARG A 712 20.26 -23.40 -20.81
CA ARG A 712 20.68 -22.04 -21.21
C ARG A 712 19.96 -21.54 -22.46
N GLU A 713 19.94 -22.36 -23.51
CA GLU A 713 19.26 -22.02 -24.78
C GLU A 713 17.77 -21.78 -24.57
N GLN A 714 17.10 -22.69 -23.86
CA GLN A 714 15.65 -22.65 -23.70
C GLN A 714 15.19 -21.51 -22.76
N LEU A 715 15.96 -21.16 -21.73
CA LEU A 715 15.73 -19.96 -20.90
C LEU A 715 15.77 -18.68 -21.75
N ILE A 716 16.78 -18.55 -22.64
CA ILE A 716 16.91 -17.37 -23.50
C ILE A 716 15.73 -17.30 -24.48
N ILE A 717 15.36 -18.41 -25.11
CA ILE A 717 14.24 -18.46 -26.07
C ILE A 717 12.92 -18.07 -25.41
N ASN A 718 12.59 -18.67 -24.26
CA ASN A 718 11.31 -18.42 -23.59
C ASN A 718 11.22 -17.01 -23.01
N CYS A 719 12.24 -16.53 -22.29
CA CYS A 719 12.23 -15.19 -21.71
C CYS A 719 12.24 -14.08 -22.79
N VAL A 720 12.85 -14.32 -23.97
CA VAL A 720 12.69 -13.43 -25.14
C VAL A 720 11.26 -13.45 -25.67
N ASN A 721 10.63 -14.63 -25.75
CA ASN A 721 9.26 -14.75 -26.24
C ASN A 721 8.24 -14.09 -25.29
N ASP A 722 8.37 -14.31 -23.98
CA ASP A 722 7.48 -13.73 -22.97
C ASP A 722 7.59 -12.19 -22.91
N VAL A 723 8.80 -11.64 -23.04
CA VAL A 723 9.00 -10.18 -23.18
C VAL A 723 8.37 -9.65 -24.48
N ALA A 724 8.41 -10.40 -25.58
CA ALA A 724 7.79 -10.02 -26.85
C ALA A 724 6.25 -10.08 -26.81
N ILE A 725 5.65 -11.15 -26.24
CA ILE A 725 4.20 -11.24 -25.98
C ILE A 725 3.76 -10.07 -25.10
N LEU A 726 4.49 -9.77 -24.02
CA LEU A 726 4.19 -8.66 -23.12
C LEU A 726 4.28 -7.30 -23.85
N ARG A 727 5.31 -7.10 -24.68
CA ARG A 727 5.45 -5.90 -25.52
C ARG A 727 4.24 -5.69 -26.40
N GLU A 728 3.91 -6.65 -27.27
CA GLU A 728 2.86 -6.46 -28.27
C GLU A 728 1.48 -6.35 -27.62
N SER A 729 1.21 -7.14 -26.57
CA SER A 729 0.01 -6.99 -25.74
C SER A 729 -0.14 -5.58 -25.17
N VAL A 730 0.95 -4.99 -24.65
CA VAL A 730 0.92 -3.62 -24.11
C VAL A 730 0.82 -2.56 -25.20
N LEU A 731 1.46 -2.75 -26.37
CA LEU A 731 1.34 -1.82 -27.49
C LEU A 731 -0.08 -1.81 -28.05
N ARG A 732 -0.68 -2.99 -28.30
CA ARG A 732 -2.08 -3.12 -28.74
C ARG A 732 -3.08 -2.59 -27.70
N PHE A 733 -2.84 -2.83 -26.41
CA PHE A 733 -3.65 -2.24 -25.34
C PHE A 733 -3.52 -0.71 -25.26
N ARG A 734 -2.32 -0.14 -25.41
CA ARG A 734 -2.11 1.32 -25.46
C ARG A 734 -2.84 1.93 -26.66
N GLN A 735 -2.79 1.29 -27.82
CA GLN A 735 -3.51 1.69 -29.02
C GLN A 735 -5.03 1.69 -28.77
N LEU A 736 -5.61 0.54 -28.42
CA LEU A 736 -7.05 0.38 -28.23
C LEU A 736 -7.61 1.33 -27.15
N ILE A 737 -6.86 1.56 -26.06
CA ILE A 737 -7.22 2.59 -25.07
C ILE A 737 -7.14 3.99 -25.68
N GLY A 738 -6.06 4.33 -26.39
CA GLY A 738 -5.89 5.65 -27.00
C GLY A 738 -7.02 6.02 -27.96
N GLU A 739 -7.35 5.12 -28.87
CA GLU A 739 -8.46 5.22 -29.84
C GLU A 739 -9.80 5.47 -29.13
N ASN A 740 -10.10 4.71 -28.08
CA ASN A 740 -11.41 4.75 -27.40
C ASN A 740 -11.52 5.76 -26.24
N THR A 741 -10.45 6.48 -25.87
CA THR A 741 -10.43 7.33 -24.65
C THR A 741 -9.76 8.70 -24.82
N LYS A 742 -9.87 9.29 -26.03
CA LYS A 742 -9.27 10.60 -26.39
C LYS A 742 -7.75 10.64 -26.15
N ASN A 743 -7.01 9.66 -26.67
CA ASN A 743 -5.55 9.56 -26.57
C ASN A 743 -5.00 9.58 -25.13
N LEU A 744 -5.72 8.97 -24.18
CA LEU A 744 -5.19 8.71 -22.84
C LEU A 744 -4.18 7.56 -22.88
N ASP A 745 -3.02 7.73 -22.25
CA ASP A 745 -2.07 6.64 -22.03
C ASP A 745 -2.33 5.94 -20.67
N PRO A 746 -2.54 4.62 -20.63
CA PRO A 746 -2.89 3.90 -19.41
C PRO A 746 -1.72 3.67 -18.43
N PHE A 747 -0.46 3.76 -18.88
CA PHE A 747 0.73 3.50 -18.04
C PHE A 747 1.37 4.79 -17.50
N LEU A 748 1.27 5.90 -18.24
CA LEU A 748 1.60 7.25 -17.74
C LEU A 748 0.62 7.67 -16.64
N THR A 749 -0.67 7.68 -16.96
CA THR A 749 -1.69 8.42 -16.21
C THR A 749 -2.03 7.78 -14.87
N VAL A 750 -2.00 6.44 -14.80
CA VAL A 750 -2.51 5.62 -13.68
C VAL A 750 -1.64 4.37 -13.50
N SER A 751 -1.85 3.60 -12.43
CA SER A 751 -1.15 2.31 -12.19
C SER A 751 -2.10 1.10 -12.07
N THR A 752 -3.41 1.28 -12.30
CA THR A 752 -4.42 0.21 -12.16
C THR A 752 -5.63 0.49 -13.06
N ALA A 753 -6.34 -0.56 -13.46
CA ALA A 753 -7.61 -0.49 -14.19
C ALA A 753 -8.68 0.38 -13.51
N ALA A 754 -8.81 0.32 -12.18
CA ALA A 754 -9.73 1.18 -11.42
C ALA A 754 -9.32 2.67 -11.46
N GLY A 755 -8.02 2.97 -11.55
CA GLY A 755 -7.56 4.32 -11.86
C GLY A 755 -7.92 4.73 -13.29
N LEU A 756 -7.71 3.82 -14.25
CA LEU A 756 -7.97 4.03 -15.67
C LEU A 756 -9.44 4.37 -15.92
N ALA A 757 -10.35 3.57 -15.37
CA ALA A 757 -11.79 3.77 -15.44
C ALA A 757 -12.23 5.20 -15.05
N LEU A 758 -11.73 5.70 -13.91
CA LEU A 758 -12.02 7.06 -13.44
C LEU A 758 -11.35 8.16 -14.28
N ALA A 759 -10.12 7.94 -14.74
CA ALA A 759 -9.42 8.91 -15.59
C ALA A 759 -10.13 9.07 -16.95
N THR A 760 -10.61 7.96 -17.51
CA THR A 760 -11.46 7.94 -18.71
C THR A 760 -12.81 8.61 -18.44
N MET A 761 -13.51 8.31 -17.34
CA MET A 761 -14.76 8.99 -16.98
C MET A 761 -14.60 10.52 -16.93
N ARG A 762 -13.50 11.02 -16.36
CA ARG A 762 -13.22 12.46 -16.24
C ARG A 762 -12.84 13.16 -17.54
N ARG A 763 -12.40 12.43 -18.58
CA ARG A 763 -12.12 12.98 -19.93
C ARG A 763 -13.27 12.76 -20.92
N CYS A 764 -14.09 11.75 -20.66
CA CYS A 764 -15.22 11.34 -21.50
C CYS A 764 -16.57 11.81 -20.92
N GLN A 765 -16.72 13.12 -20.70
CA GLN A 765 -18.02 13.75 -20.91
C GLN A 765 -18.32 13.66 -22.43
N ILE A 766 -19.12 12.65 -22.79
CA ILE A 766 -19.58 12.26 -24.14
C ILE A 766 -21.04 11.78 -23.97
N GLN A 767 -21.90 11.91 -24.99
CA GLN A 767 -23.31 11.47 -24.95
C GLN A 767 -23.46 9.95 -25.29
N HIS A 768 -24.69 9.40 -25.30
CA HIS A 768 -25.06 7.96 -25.08
C HIS A 768 -24.71 6.93 -26.20
N ALA A 769 -24.81 5.57 -26.07
CA ALA A 769 -25.65 4.62 -25.26
C ALA A 769 -24.99 3.18 -25.07
N GLN A 770 -25.35 2.11 -24.29
CA GLN A 770 -26.17 1.71 -23.09
C GLN A 770 -25.81 0.40 -22.20
N TRP A 771 -25.92 -0.96 -22.51
CA TRP A 771 -25.95 -2.10 -21.47
C TRP A 771 -25.41 -3.63 -21.75
N ALA A 772 -25.16 -4.60 -20.75
CA ALA A 772 -24.09 -5.73 -20.59
C ALA A 772 -24.10 -7.10 -19.71
N ILE A 773 -23.18 -8.13 -19.96
CA ILE A 773 -22.42 -9.30 -19.19
C ILE A 773 -23.07 -10.70 -18.71
N GLY A 774 -22.63 -11.73 -17.88
CA GLY A 774 -21.60 -12.15 -16.81
C GLY A 774 -21.30 -13.73 -16.59
N GLU A 775 -20.60 -14.26 -15.50
CA GLU A 775 -20.00 -15.68 -15.32
C GLU A 775 -20.11 -16.54 -13.94
N ALA A 776 -19.38 -17.70 -13.68
CA ALA A 776 -19.66 -18.94 -12.81
C ALA A 776 -18.89 -19.33 -11.43
N HIS A 777 -18.97 -20.58 -10.82
CA HIS A 777 -18.39 -21.03 -9.46
C HIS A 777 -18.08 -22.58 -9.14
N VAL A 778 -17.24 -22.99 -8.11
CA VAL A 778 -16.98 -24.41 -7.54
C VAL A 778 -16.58 -24.53 -5.99
N GLU A 779 -15.89 -25.63 -5.55
CA GLU A 779 -15.74 -26.34 -4.20
C GLU A 779 -14.38 -26.10 -3.40
N ASP A 780 -13.76 -26.89 -2.47
CA ASP A 780 -13.93 -28.20 -1.71
C ASP A 780 -13.01 -28.30 -0.41
N CYS A 781 -13.09 -29.34 0.47
CA CYS A 781 -12.01 -29.74 1.44
C CYS A 781 -12.02 -31.18 2.06
N GLY A 782 -10.84 -31.83 2.20
CA GLY A 782 -10.57 -32.90 3.18
C GLY A 782 -10.79 -34.35 2.69
N TYR A 783 -11.75 -35.05 3.30
CA TYR A 783 -12.43 -36.22 2.74
C TYR A 783 -13.92 -35.89 2.70
N ARG A 784 -14.61 -36.28 1.62
CA ARG A 784 -16.07 -36.12 1.55
C ARG A 784 -16.74 -37.15 2.45
N LEU A 785 -17.36 -36.66 3.52
CA LEU A 785 -18.37 -37.38 4.29
C LEU A 785 -19.73 -36.96 3.73
N ASP A 786 -20.59 -37.92 3.39
CA ASP A 786 -21.93 -37.60 2.85
C ASP A 786 -22.81 -36.93 3.92
N GLY A 787 -22.59 -37.26 5.20
CA GLY A 787 -23.08 -36.47 6.32
C GLY A 787 -22.42 -36.82 7.65
N LEU A 788 -22.22 -35.80 8.51
CA LEU A 788 -21.78 -35.96 9.89
C LEU A 788 -22.56 -35.01 10.80
N TRP A 789 -23.27 -35.57 11.79
CA TRP A 789 -24.07 -34.82 12.74
C TRP A 789 -23.60 -35.08 14.17
N GLN A 790 -22.77 -34.19 14.70
CA GLN A 790 -22.41 -34.20 16.12
C GLN A 790 -23.63 -33.87 16.99
N ARG A 791 -23.91 -34.73 17.96
CA ARG A 791 -25.03 -34.64 18.92
C ARG A 791 -24.50 -34.51 20.33
N SER A 792 -25.31 -33.93 21.22
CA SER A 792 -24.98 -33.76 22.64
C SER A 792 -25.34 -35.01 23.46
N PRO A 793 -24.59 -35.33 24.54
CA PRO A 793 -24.94 -36.41 25.46
C PRO A 793 -26.38 -36.30 26.00
N PRO A 794 -27.08 -37.43 26.24
CA PRO A 794 -26.58 -38.81 26.21
C PRO A 794 -26.52 -39.46 24.82
N LEU A 795 -26.84 -38.74 23.74
CA LEU A 795 -26.89 -39.32 22.39
C LEU A 795 -25.50 -39.36 21.73
N ARG A 796 -25.14 -40.52 21.16
CA ARG A 796 -23.96 -40.67 20.29
C ARG A 796 -24.10 -39.75 19.05
N PRO A 797 -23.01 -39.13 18.57
CA PRO A 797 -23.01 -38.39 17.30
C PRO A 797 -23.34 -39.34 16.13
N LEU A 798 -24.01 -38.86 15.09
CA LEU A 798 -24.43 -39.68 13.94
C LEU A 798 -23.49 -39.45 12.74
N ALA A 799 -22.88 -40.51 12.23
CA ALA A 799 -22.23 -40.54 10.91
C ALA A 799 -23.22 -41.07 9.86
N ILE A 800 -23.17 -40.52 8.65
CA ILE A 800 -23.97 -40.95 7.49
C ILE A 800 -23.03 -41.26 6.34
N GLU A 801 -23.11 -42.48 5.81
CA GLU A 801 -22.16 -43.06 4.86
C GLU A 801 -22.91 -43.63 3.64
N TYR A 802 -22.55 -43.15 2.44
CA TYR A 802 -23.13 -43.61 1.17
C TYR A 802 -22.34 -44.78 0.57
N MET A 803 -22.96 -45.96 0.57
CA MET A 803 -22.32 -47.18 0.05
C MET A 803 -22.62 -47.37 -1.44
N GLY A 804 -21.81 -46.71 -2.28
CA GLY A 804 -21.79 -46.91 -3.73
C GLY A 804 -21.54 -48.39 -4.07
N CYS A 805 -22.56 -49.05 -4.64
CA CYS A 805 -22.71 -50.51 -4.58
C CYS A 805 -21.54 -51.33 -5.16
N TYR A 806 -20.87 -50.82 -6.19
CA TYR A 806 -19.76 -51.50 -6.89
C TYR A 806 -18.45 -51.50 -6.09
N TYR A 807 -18.15 -50.39 -5.40
CA TYR A 807 -16.92 -50.23 -4.62
C TYR A 807 -17.00 -50.92 -3.25
N HIS A 808 -18.22 -51.16 -2.77
CA HIS A 808 -18.53 -51.67 -1.43
C HIS A 808 -19.20 -53.06 -1.44
N GLY A 809 -19.10 -53.79 -2.56
CA GLY A 809 -19.49 -55.20 -2.65
C GLY A 809 -20.97 -55.51 -2.40
N CYS A 810 -21.89 -54.59 -2.70
CA CYS A 810 -23.30 -54.67 -2.27
C CYS A 810 -23.99 -55.99 -2.67
N PRO A 811 -24.49 -56.81 -1.73
CA PRO A 811 -25.08 -58.12 -2.05
C PRO A 811 -26.37 -58.06 -2.86
N LYS A 812 -27.14 -56.96 -2.81
CA LYS A 812 -28.32 -56.75 -3.68
C LYS A 812 -27.95 -56.53 -5.15
N CYS A 813 -26.91 -55.73 -5.42
CA CYS A 813 -26.51 -55.37 -6.79
C CYS A 813 -25.47 -56.31 -7.40
N PHE A 814 -24.70 -57.00 -6.55
CA PHE A 814 -23.61 -57.90 -6.92
C PHE A 814 -23.79 -59.25 -6.19
N PRO A 815 -24.79 -60.07 -6.59
CA PRO A 815 -25.15 -61.30 -5.89
C PRO A 815 -24.17 -62.45 -6.14
N ILE A 816 -23.43 -62.44 -7.25
CA ILE A 816 -22.27 -63.32 -7.47
C ILE A 816 -21.12 -62.76 -6.63
N ARG A 817 -20.59 -63.55 -5.68
CA ARG A 817 -19.78 -63.02 -4.57
C ARG A 817 -18.26 -63.10 -4.82
N ASP A 818 -17.86 -64.07 -5.63
CA ASP A 818 -16.51 -64.31 -6.14
C ASP A 818 -16.13 -63.41 -7.33
N GLN A 819 -17.10 -62.76 -7.98
CA GLN A 819 -16.83 -61.83 -9.09
C GLN A 819 -15.89 -60.70 -8.64
N ARG A 820 -14.89 -60.36 -9.47
CA ARG A 820 -13.95 -59.27 -9.16
C ARG A 820 -14.56 -57.92 -9.54
N LEU A 821 -14.59 -57.00 -8.57
CA LEU A 821 -15.08 -55.63 -8.72
C LEU A 821 -13.90 -54.64 -8.53
N ALA A 822 -14.10 -53.57 -7.76
CA ALA A 822 -13.10 -52.54 -7.53
C ALA A 822 -11.76 -53.08 -6.99
N ALA A 823 -10.67 -52.48 -7.48
CA ALA A 823 -9.29 -52.86 -7.15
C ALA A 823 -8.93 -54.35 -7.41
N GLY A 824 -9.69 -55.05 -8.26
CA GLY A 824 -9.47 -56.46 -8.60
C GLY A 824 -9.82 -57.45 -7.48
N ARG A 825 -10.49 -56.99 -6.42
CA ARG A 825 -10.94 -57.79 -5.26
C ARG A 825 -12.31 -58.40 -5.51
N THR A 826 -12.65 -59.48 -4.82
CA THR A 826 -13.98 -60.10 -4.93
C THR A 826 -15.07 -59.20 -4.34
N ALA A 827 -16.32 -59.40 -4.75
CA ALA A 827 -17.46 -58.69 -4.17
C ALA A 827 -17.64 -59.01 -2.67
N GLU A 828 -17.18 -60.18 -2.21
CA GLU A 828 -17.10 -60.51 -0.78
C GLU A 828 -15.99 -59.75 -0.06
N GLU A 829 -14.74 -59.77 -0.55
CA GLU A 829 -13.61 -59.04 0.05
C GLU A 829 -13.87 -57.52 0.20
N LEU A 830 -14.64 -56.93 -0.72
CA LEU A 830 -15.05 -55.52 -0.64
C LEU A 830 -16.20 -55.31 0.35
N PHE A 831 -17.12 -56.26 0.47
CA PHE A 831 -18.22 -56.20 1.43
C PHE A 831 -17.71 -56.39 2.86
N GLU A 832 -16.83 -57.37 3.11
CA GLU A 832 -16.16 -57.58 4.40
C GLU A 832 -15.43 -56.31 4.87
N ARG A 833 -14.63 -55.69 3.99
CA ARG A 833 -13.93 -54.43 4.32
C ARG A 833 -14.87 -53.24 4.51
N THR A 834 -16.05 -53.26 3.87
CA THR A 834 -17.11 -52.27 4.11
C THR A 834 -17.74 -52.46 5.49
N GLN A 835 -18.08 -53.69 5.87
CA GLN A 835 -18.55 -54.01 7.22
C GLN A 835 -17.49 -53.66 8.27
N GLN A 836 -16.20 -53.89 7.98
CA GLN A 836 -15.10 -53.51 8.86
C GLN A 836 -15.03 -52.00 9.09
N ARG A 837 -15.06 -51.16 8.04
CA ARG A 837 -15.08 -49.68 8.16
C ARG A 837 -16.29 -49.19 8.97
N LEU A 838 -17.46 -49.78 8.73
CA LEU A 838 -18.69 -49.44 9.47
C LEU A 838 -18.57 -49.85 10.96
N TRP A 839 -18.01 -51.03 11.23
CA TRP A 839 -17.75 -51.49 12.58
C TRP A 839 -16.75 -50.58 13.32
N GLU A 840 -15.67 -50.16 12.65
CA GLU A 840 -14.67 -49.20 13.18
C GLU A 840 -15.31 -47.84 13.52
N LEU A 841 -16.10 -47.26 12.61
CA LEU A 841 -16.79 -45.99 12.85
C LEU A 841 -17.79 -46.05 14.02
N GLU A 842 -18.48 -47.18 14.19
CA GLU A 842 -19.47 -47.33 15.27
C GLU A 842 -18.85 -47.69 16.62
N HIS A 843 -17.86 -48.59 16.63
CA HIS A 843 -17.33 -49.21 17.85
C HIS A 843 -15.98 -48.65 18.31
N GLN A 844 -15.15 -48.10 17.41
CA GLN A 844 -13.89 -47.42 17.78
C GLN A 844 -14.06 -45.90 17.88
N HIS A 845 -14.79 -45.28 16.94
CA HIS A 845 -15.00 -43.84 16.91
C HIS A 845 -16.29 -43.35 17.60
N GLY A 846 -17.12 -44.27 18.08
CA GLY A 846 -18.26 -43.97 18.95
C GLY A 846 -19.44 -43.27 18.26
N TYR A 847 -19.48 -43.27 16.92
CA TYR A 847 -20.64 -42.77 16.19
C TYR A 847 -21.80 -43.79 16.23
N GLN A 848 -23.04 -43.31 16.20
CA GLN A 848 -24.13 -44.07 15.62
C GLN A 848 -23.99 -43.95 14.09
N ILE A 849 -24.25 -44.99 13.30
CA ILE A 849 -24.18 -44.89 11.82
C ILE A 849 -25.55 -45.04 11.18
N HIS A 850 -25.79 -44.27 10.12
CA HIS A 850 -26.85 -44.53 9.15
C HIS A 850 -26.23 -44.78 7.76
N VAL A 851 -26.41 -45.98 7.22
CA VAL A 851 -25.85 -46.40 5.94
C VAL A 851 -26.95 -46.39 4.88
N VAL A 852 -26.65 -45.83 3.70
CA VAL A 852 -27.59 -45.80 2.57
C VAL A 852 -26.90 -46.34 1.32
N TRP A 853 -27.49 -47.33 0.64
CA TRP A 853 -26.87 -47.94 -0.53
C TRP A 853 -27.18 -47.21 -1.84
N GLY A 854 -26.26 -47.31 -2.80
CA GLY A 854 -26.31 -46.60 -4.08
C GLY A 854 -27.54 -46.85 -4.97
N HIS A 855 -28.29 -47.93 -4.76
CA HIS A 855 -29.59 -48.14 -5.43
C HIS A 855 -30.75 -47.43 -4.71
N GLU A 856 -30.67 -47.26 -3.39
CA GLU A 856 -31.76 -46.76 -2.51
C GLU A 856 -31.90 -45.23 -2.52
N ILE A 857 -30.90 -44.53 -3.07
CA ILE A 857 -30.96 -43.09 -3.37
C ILE A 857 -31.50 -42.84 -4.79
N LYS A 858 -31.16 -43.68 -5.78
CA LYS A 858 -31.62 -43.50 -7.17
C LYS A 858 -33.15 -43.45 -7.28
N GLU A 859 -33.84 -44.34 -6.57
CA GLU A 859 -35.32 -44.38 -6.52
C GLU A 859 -35.98 -43.14 -5.88
N LYS A 860 -35.20 -42.26 -5.21
CA LYS A 860 -35.71 -41.06 -4.53
C LYS A 860 -35.43 -39.74 -5.25
N ALA A 861 -34.56 -39.74 -6.28
CA ALA A 861 -34.04 -38.51 -6.89
C ALA A 861 -34.91 -37.89 -8.01
N GLU A 862 -35.87 -38.62 -8.58
CA GLU A 862 -36.42 -38.31 -9.91
C GLU A 862 -37.34 -37.07 -10.04
N LYS A 863 -37.67 -36.38 -8.94
CA LYS A 863 -38.84 -35.47 -8.89
C LYS A 863 -38.58 -33.96 -8.77
N GLN A 864 -37.33 -33.47 -8.78
CA GLN A 864 -37.01 -32.03 -8.74
C GLN A 864 -35.91 -31.58 -9.73
N HIS A 865 -35.79 -30.27 -9.96
CA HIS A 865 -34.90 -29.67 -10.96
C HIS A 865 -34.26 -28.37 -10.44
N THR A 866 -32.94 -28.38 -10.29
CA THR A 866 -32.12 -27.27 -9.77
C THR A 866 -31.67 -26.36 -10.90
N ILE A 867 -31.73 -25.04 -10.69
CA ILE A 867 -31.44 -24.01 -11.71
C ILE A 867 -30.47 -22.96 -11.12
N THR A 868 -29.34 -22.73 -11.79
CA THR A 868 -28.42 -21.62 -11.51
C THR A 868 -28.63 -20.49 -12.52
N LYS A 869 -28.74 -19.27 -12.02
CA LYS A 869 -28.86 -18.04 -12.83
C LYS A 869 -27.92 -16.97 -12.31
N LYS A 870 -27.42 -16.14 -13.21
CA LYS A 870 -26.47 -15.09 -12.89
C LYS A 870 -26.78 -13.83 -13.69
N MET A 871 -26.69 -12.69 -13.01
CA MET A 871 -27.07 -11.43 -13.60
C MET A 871 -26.11 -11.00 -14.69
N VAL A 872 -26.73 -10.56 -15.76
CA VAL A 872 -26.14 -9.77 -16.83
C VAL A 872 -25.77 -8.42 -16.16
N SER A 873 -24.52 -8.32 -15.68
CA SER A 873 -23.75 -7.14 -15.16
C SER A 873 -24.32 -6.18 -14.11
N LEU A 874 -24.82 -6.70 -12.99
CA LEU A 874 -25.42 -5.96 -11.87
C LEU A 874 -24.82 -4.57 -11.52
N TYR A 875 -23.50 -4.38 -11.45
CA TYR A 875 -22.93 -3.08 -11.07
C TYR A 875 -23.09 -1.99 -12.16
N PRO A 876 -22.67 -2.22 -13.42
CA PRO A 876 -23.07 -1.39 -14.55
C PRO A 876 -24.59 -1.21 -14.72
N TYR A 877 -25.44 -2.19 -14.35
CA TYR A 877 -26.91 -2.01 -14.36
C TYR A 877 -27.31 -0.79 -13.55
N VAL A 878 -27.04 -0.84 -12.25
CA VAL A 878 -27.54 0.18 -11.31
C VAL A 878 -26.90 1.54 -11.54
N MET A 879 -25.68 1.57 -12.08
CA MET A 879 -25.00 2.80 -12.47
C MET A 879 -25.69 3.56 -13.62
N LYS A 880 -26.37 2.88 -14.56
CA LYS A 880 -27.28 3.52 -15.53
C LYS A 880 -28.73 3.60 -15.04
N ALA A 881 -29.23 2.57 -14.35
CA ALA A 881 -30.66 2.41 -14.05
C ALA A 881 -31.18 3.35 -12.96
N LYS A 882 -30.36 3.68 -11.97
CA LYS A 882 -30.79 4.31 -10.72
C LYS A 882 -30.14 5.68 -10.56
N SER A 883 -30.73 6.53 -9.70
CA SER A 883 -30.28 7.91 -9.49
C SER A 883 -29.26 8.02 -8.37
N PHE A 884 -28.31 8.95 -8.50
CA PHE A 884 -27.21 9.14 -7.55
C PHE A 884 -27.19 10.58 -6.99
N PRO A 885 -26.77 10.77 -5.72
CA PRO A 885 -26.67 12.09 -5.12
C PRO A 885 -25.54 12.89 -5.76
N ILE A 886 -25.78 14.19 -6.00
CA ILE A 886 -24.77 15.12 -6.54
C ILE A 886 -24.66 16.38 -5.67
N GLY A 887 -23.46 16.98 -5.64
CA GLY A 887 -23.14 18.10 -4.75
C GLY A 887 -22.81 17.66 -3.32
N HIS A 888 -22.92 18.58 -2.37
CA HIS A 888 -22.66 18.33 -0.95
C HIS A 888 -23.96 18.03 -0.18
N PRO A 889 -23.93 17.16 0.84
CA PRO A 889 -25.09 16.96 1.70
C PRO A 889 -25.28 18.12 2.67
N ASN A 890 -26.54 18.38 3.03
CA ASN A 890 -26.87 19.05 4.29
C ASN A 890 -26.75 18.01 5.42
N ILE A 891 -25.89 18.26 6.41
CA ILE A 891 -25.65 17.33 7.53
C ILE A 891 -26.48 17.77 8.73
N LEU A 892 -27.50 16.98 9.04
CA LEU A 892 -28.39 17.17 10.17
C LEU A 892 -27.89 16.34 11.36
N THR A 893 -27.58 17.01 12.46
CA THR A 893 -27.17 16.38 13.72
C THR A 893 -28.38 15.99 14.58
N ARG A 894 -28.15 15.15 15.59
CA ARG A 894 -29.19 14.63 16.50
C ARG A 894 -30.05 15.72 17.14
N GLU A 895 -29.47 16.88 17.46
CA GLU A 895 -30.16 18.01 18.07
C GLU A 895 -31.26 18.55 17.13
N THR A 896 -30.93 18.77 15.86
CA THR A 896 -31.87 19.24 14.83
C THR A 896 -32.94 18.20 14.50
N LEU A 897 -32.56 16.92 14.51
CA LEU A 897 -33.42 15.79 14.18
C LEU A 897 -34.44 15.43 15.28
N LEU A 898 -34.24 15.88 16.52
CA LEU A 898 -35.14 15.59 17.65
C LEU A 898 -36.04 16.77 18.06
N LEU A 899 -35.97 17.92 17.37
CA LEU A 899 -36.86 19.06 17.61
C LEU A 899 -38.28 18.79 17.05
N PRO A 900 -39.36 18.88 17.85
CA PRO A 900 -40.71 18.85 17.31
C PRO A 900 -40.95 20.01 16.33
N PRO A 901 -41.70 19.83 15.23
CA PRO A 901 -42.45 18.63 14.84
C PRO A 901 -41.69 17.73 13.84
N ASN A 902 -40.35 17.68 13.88
CA ASN A 902 -39.51 17.02 12.87
C ASN A 902 -39.52 15.48 12.95
N ASN A 903 -40.70 14.89 12.73
CA ASN A 903 -40.94 13.47 12.42
C ASN A 903 -40.85 12.49 13.64
N PRO A 904 -42.00 12.02 14.18
CA PRO A 904 -42.02 11.17 15.38
C PRO A 904 -41.48 9.75 15.12
N LEU A 905 -40.79 9.21 16.12
CA LEU A 905 -40.29 7.83 16.14
C LEU A 905 -41.23 6.91 16.96
N PRO A 906 -41.28 5.59 16.67
CA PRO A 906 -40.49 4.87 15.68
C PRO A 906 -41.10 4.93 14.27
N TRP A 907 -40.25 4.96 13.24
CA TRP A 907 -40.70 4.82 11.85
C TRP A 907 -41.00 3.35 11.55
N THR A 908 -42.15 3.10 10.92
CA THR A 908 -42.64 1.75 10.58
C THR A 908 -42.95 1.56 9.10
N THR A 909 -42.94 2.63 8.29
CA THR A 909 -43.23 2.61 6.85
C THR A 909 -42.33 3.62 6.10
N PRO A 910 -42.12 3.49 4.77
CA PRO A 910 -41.27 4.39 3.99
C PRO A 910 -41.63 5.88 4.06
N GLU A 911 -42.92 6.21 4.21
CA GLU A 911 -43.45 7.57 4.23
C GLU A 911 -42.99 8.33 5.48
N HIS A 912 -42.67 7.60 6.55
CA HIS A 912 -42.03 8.14 7.73
C HIS A 912 -40.56 8.53 7.49
N ASN A 913 -39.93 8.22 6.36
CA ASN A 913 -38.57 8.69 6.06
C ASN A 913 -38.58 9.85 5.05
N ILE A 914 -38.67 11.08 5.58
CA ILE A 914 -38.62 12.32 4.79
C ILE A 914 -37.24 12.68 4.22
N TYR A 915 -36.18 11.93 4.55
CA TYR A 915 -34.80 12.29 4.22
C TYR A 915 -34.20 11.43 3.10
N LYS A 916 -33.60 12.10 2.11
CA LYS A 916 -33.07 11.49 0.90
C LYS A 916 -31.55 11.51 0.90
N GLY A 917 -30.94 10.52 1.57
CA GLY A 917 -29.50 10.57 1.84
C GLY A 917 -28.93 9.36 2.56
N LEU A 918 -27.80 9.55 3.25
CA LEU A 918 -27.27 8.55 4.18
C LEU A 918 -27.84 8.83 5.57
N LEU A 919 -28.28 7.79 6.29
CA LEU A 919 -28.87 7.91 7.62
C LEU A 919 -28.15 6.98 8.60
N LEU A 920 -27.63 7.54 9.70
CA LEU A 920 -27.10 6.79 10.83
C LEU A 920 -28.24 6.55 11.84
N VAL A 921 -28.75 5.32 11.83
CA VAL A 921 -30.01 4.95 12.51
C VAL A 921 -29.87 3.69 13.35
N ARG A 922 -30.68 3.60 14.41
CA ARG A 922 -30.93 2.34 15.11
C ARG A 922 -32.12 1.64 14.48
N VAL A 923 -31.86 0.47 13.89
CA VAL A 923 -32.89 -0.37 13.27
C VAL A 923 -33.23 -1.56 14.16
N GLN A 924 -34.51 -1.93 14.16
CA GLN A 924 -35.06 -3.12 14.80
C GLN A 924 -35.69 -4.01 13.72
N PRO A 925 -35.20 -5.26 13.51
CA PRO A 925 -35.81 -6.18 12.55
C PRO A 925 -37.16 -6.76 13.03
N PRO A 926 -38.00 -7.28 12.12
CA PRO A 926 -39.15 -8.11 12.49
C PRO A 926 -38.68 -9.43 13.16
N ASN A 927 -39.57 -10.07 13.92
CA ASN A 927 -39.25 -11.32 14.64
C ASN A 927 -38.97 -12.50 13.70
N PHE A 928 -39.60 -12.48 12.53
CA PHE A 928 -39.45 -13.41 11.41
C PHE A 928 -39.61 -12.62 10.11
N MET A 929 -39.07 -13.13 9.00
CA MET A 929 -39.37 -12.60 7.67
C MET A 929 -40.61 -13.31 7.12
N ASN A 930 -41.51 -12.57 6.46
CA ASN A 930 -42.64 -13.17 5.76
C ASN A 930 -42.14 -14.07 4.61
N GLY A 931 -42.83 -15.18 4.34
CA GLY A 931 -42.55 -16.05 3.20
C GLY A 931 -41.20 -16.80 3.23
N ASN A 932 -40.53 -16.91 4.38
CA ASN A 932 -39.15 -17.44 4.48
C ASN A 932 -38.12 -16.65 3.64
N LEU A 933 -38.39 -15.39 3.30
CA LEU A 933 -37.42 -14.52 2.62
C LEU A 933 -36.18 -14.26 3.50
N PRO A 934 -34.98 -14.07 2.92
CA PRO A 934 -33.78 -13.74 3.70
C PRO A 934 -33.87 -12.33 4.30
N PRO A 935 -33.21 -12.03 5.43
CA PRO A 935 -33.23 -10.69 6.01
C PRO A 935 -32.62 -9.62 5.09
N VAL A 936 -33.22 -8.42 5.06
CA VAL A 936 -32.90 -7.33 4.12
C VAL A 936 -31.64 -6.56 4.50
N LEU A 937 -31.55 -6.08 5.74
CA LEU A 937 -30.51 -5.11 6.12
C LEU A 937 -29.18 -5.80 6.48
N PRO A 938 -28.05 -5.40 5.88
CA PRO A 938 -26.75 -5.90 6.29
C PRO A 938 -26.35 -5.32 7.65
N TYR A 939 -25.97 -6.19 8.58
CA TYR A 939 -25.33 -5.84 9.85
C TYR A 939 -23.85 -6.27 9.82
N ARG A 940 -22.95 -5.41 10.29
CA ARG A 940 -21.57 -5.79 10.57
C ARG A 940 -21.44 -6.13 12.06
N THR A 941 -21.23 -7.41 12.36
CA THR A 941 -20.96 -7.92 13.71
C THR A 941 -19.71 -7.27 14.31
N HIS A 942 -19.56 -7.33 15.63
CA HIS A 942 -18.38 -6.80 16.33
C HIS A 942 -17.07 -7.39 15.80
N ASP A 943 -17.08 -8.68 15.43
CA ASP A 943 -15.95 -9.35 14.79
C ASP A 943 -15.64 -8.81 13.38
N GLY A 944 -16.56 -8.08 12.75
CA GLY A 944 -16.38 -7.46 11.45
C GLY A 944 -16.90 -8.27 10.25
N ARG A 945 -17.50 -9.45 10.43
CA ARG A 945 -18.26 -10.14 9.35
C ARG A 945 -19.43 -9.27 8.90
N LEU A 946 -19.75 -9.30 7.60
CA LEU A 946 -21.03 -8.80 7.11
C LEU A 946 -22.06 -9.94 7.16
N THR A 947 -23.20 -9.68 7.79
CA THR A 947 -24.28 -10.64 8.02
C THR A 947 -25.62 -9.99 7.67
N PHE A 948 -26.68 -10.78 7.56
CA PHE A 948 -28.04 -10.31 7.37
C PHE A 948 -28.93 -11.00 8.44
N PRO A 949 -28.99 -10.46 9.67
CA PRO A 949 -29.65 -11.14 10.80
C PRO A 949 -30.98 -10.48 11.20
N LEU A 950 -31.80 -11.19 11.98
CA LEU A 950 -32.98 -10.61 12.68
C LEU A 950 -32.69 -10.25 14.15
N CYS A 951 -31.40 -10.31 14.54
CA CYS A 951 -30.90 -10.01 15.88
C CYS A 951 -29.38 -9.79 15.83
N ALA A 952 -28.89 -8.60 16.20
CA ALA A 952 -27.44 -8.36 16.33
C ALA A 952 -26.79 -9.30 17.33
N LYS A 953 -27.36 -9.42 18.54
CA LYS A 953 -26.79 -10.25 19.62
C LYS A 953 -26.61 -11.73 19.24
N CYS A 954 -27.51 -12.30 18.42
CA CYS A 954 -27.34 -13.64 17.86
C CYS A 954 -26.23 -13.72 16.81
N ALA A 955 -26.07 -12.69 15.97
CA ALA A 955 -25.03 -12.63 14.95
C ALA A 955 -23.63 -12.53 15.60
N ASP A 956 -23.46 -11.65 16.60
CA ASP A 956 -22.21 -11.49 17.34
C ASP A 956 -21.85 -12.77 18.12
N ASN A 957 -22.82 -13.33 18.85
CA ASN A 957 -22.65 -14.59 19.59
C ASN A 957 -22.56 -15.83 18.66
N ARG A 958 -22.71 -15.66 17.33
CA ARG A 958 -22.82 -16.74 16.30
C ARG A 958 -23.85 -17.83 16.64
N GLN A 959 -24.94 -17.45 17.31
CA GLN A 959 -25.91 -18.36 17.92
C GLN A 959 -26.71 -19.17 16.88
N GLN A 960 -26.68 -20.50 17.00
CA GLN A 960 -27.44 -21.43 16.14
C GLN A 960 -28.80 -21.86 16.72
N ARG A 961 -29.02 -21.72 18.03
CA ARG A 961 -30.33 -21.98 18.68
C ARG A 961 -31.33 -20.83 18.46
N PRO A 962 -32.65 -21.06 18.52
CA PRO A 962 -33.67 -20.02 18.40
C PRO A 962 -33.42 -18.77 19.25
N CYS A 963 -33.84 -17.60 18.74
CA CYS A 963 -33.59 -16.32 19.39
C CYS A 963 -34.59 -16.06 20.53
N THR A 964 -34.08 -15.73 21.72
CA THR A 964 -34.87 -15.32 22.89
C THR A 964 -34.55 -13.90 23.37
N HIS A 965 -33.73 -13.15 22.60
CA HIS A 965 -33.26 -11.81 22.96
C HIS A 965 -34.36 -10.75 22.79
N GLY A 966 -34.36 -9.74 23.66
CA GLY A 966 -35.32 -8.63 23.64
C GLY A 966 -35.11 -7.66 22.47
N GLU A 967 -36.12 -6.84 22.14
CA GLU A 967 -36.08 -5.91 20.99
C GLU A 967 -34.83 -5.02 20.96
N ARG A 968 -34.41 -4.51 22.13
CA ARG A 968 -33.22 -3.65 22.27
C ARG A 968 -31.92 -4.39 21.94
N GLU A 969 -31.78 -5.65 22.35
CA GLU A 969 -30.61 -6.51 22.05
C GLU A 969 -30.60 -7.00 20.60
N ARG A 970 -31.79 -7.10 20.01
CA ARG A 970 -31.96 -7.44 18.59
C ARG A 970 -31.62 -6.26 17.69
N SER A 971 -31.84 -5.03 18.15
CA SER A 971 -31.54 -3.77 17.43
C SER A 971 -30.04 -3.47 17.30
N TRP A 972 -29.66 -2.70 16.29
CA TRP A 972 -28.30 -2.19 16.13
C TRP A 972 -28.25 -0.80 15.50
N LEU A 973 -27.13 -0.10 15.69
CA LEU A 973 -26.83 1.21 15.09
C LEU A 973 -25.96 1.02 13.84
N THR A 974 -26.38 1.49 12.67
CA THR A 974 -25.61 1.40 11.42
C THR A 974 -26.02 2.52 10.44
N GLY A 975 -25.09 2.92 9.58
CA GLY A 975 -25.34 3.86 8.48
C GLY A 975 -25.90 3.15 7.25
N TYR A 976 -27.08 3.56 6.79
CA TYR A 976 -27.76 3.02 5.61
C TYR A 976 -28.01 4.10 4.54
N THR A 977 -28.25 3.66 3.30
CA THR A 977 -28.88 4.51 2.28
C THR A 977 -30.39 4.55 2.51
N HIS A 978 -31.04 5.68 2.20
CA HIS A 978 -32.50 5.80 2.33
C HIS A 978 -33.26 4.71 1.54
N VAL A 979 -32.72 4.25 0.40
CA VAL A 979 -33.37 3.22 -0.43
C VAL A 979 -33.39 1.84 0.22
N GLU A 980 -32.30 1.40 0.88
CA GLU A 980 -32.31 0.15 1.64
C GLU A 980 -33.14 0.26 2.92
N LEU A 981 -33.11 1.43 3.56
CA LEU A 981 -33.88 1.66 4.78
C LEU A 981 -35.39 1.60 4.50
N ASN A 982 -35.86 2.26 3.44
CA ASN A 982 -37.26 2.26 3.03
C ASN A 982 -37.72 0.85 2.61
N TYR A 983 -36.95 0.14 1.78
CA TYR A 983 -37.25 -1.23 1.36
C TYR A 983 -37.28 -2.23 2.54
N ALA A 984 -36.56 -1.94 3.62
CA ALA A 984 -36.64 -2.70 4.88
C ALA A 984 -37.88 -2.33 5.72
N LEU A 985 -38.27 -1.05 5.78
CA LEU A 985 -39.50 -0.60 6.46
C LEU A 985 -40.75 -1.29 5.84
N GLU A 986 -40.83 -1.39 4.51
CA GLU A 986 -41.85 -2.18 3.79
C GLU A 986 -41.94 -3.64 4.28
N ARG A 987 -40.82 -4.21 4.76
CA ARG A 987 -40.68 -5.60 5.18
C ARG A 987 -40.66 -5.75 6.71
N GLY A 988 -41.26 -4.80 7.43
CA GLY A 988 -41.54 -4.88 8.87
C GLY A 988 -40.37 -4.55 9.79
N TYR A 989 -39.29 -3.96 9.27
CA TYR A 989 -38.26 -3.34 10.10
C TYR A 989 -38.82 -2.04 10.70
N LYS A 990 -38.20 -1.55 11.78
CA LYS A 990 -38.52 -0.25 12.39
C LYS A 990 -37.26 0.57 12.59
N VAL A 991 -37.31 1.89 12.40
CA VAL A 991 -36.30 2.81 12.93
C VAL A 991 -36.76 3.27 14.30
N VAL A 992 -35.96 3.01 15.32
CA VAL A 992 -36.30 3.35 16.72
C VAL A 992 -35.50 4.54 17.27
N ASP A 993 -34.43 4.95 16.58
CA ASP A 993 -33.58 6.09 16.97
C ASP A 993 -32.76 6.60 15.77
N ILE A 994 -32.46 7.91 15.70
CA ILE A 994 -31.75 8.57 14.59
C ILE A 994 -30.63 9.45 15.16
N TYR A 995 -29.42 9.33 14.62
CA TYR A 995 -28.23 9.99 15.17
C TYR A 995 -27.68 11.08 14.25
N GLU A 996 -27.63 10.83 12.95
CA GLU A 996 -27.09 11.76 11.96
C GLU A 996 -27.68 11.48 10.57
N VAL A 997 -27.96 12.52 9.78
CA VAL A 997 -28.51 12.39 8.43
C VAL A 997 -27.75 13.30 7.45
N TRP A 998 -27.20 12.73 6.39
CA TRP A 998 -26.57 13.45 5.28
C TRP A 998 -27.56 13.54 4.13
N ASN A 999 -28.42 14.56 4.16
CA ASN A 999 -29.50 14.74 3.19
C ASN A 999 -29.00 15.41 1.90
N TYR A 1000 -29.35 14.88 0.73
CA TYR A 1000 -28.95 15.42 -0.57
C TYR A 1000 -30.16 15.98 -1.32
N GLU A 1001 -30.12 17.27 -1.65
CA GLU A 1001 -31.18 17.94 -2.42
C GLU A 1001 -31.12 17.56 -3.92
N LYS A 1002 -29.93 17.59 -4.52
CA LYS A 1002 -29.74 17.35 -5.96
C LYS A 1002 -29.36 15.89 -6.25
N TRP A 1003 -30.01 15.32 -7.27
CA TRP A 1003 -29.90 13.92 -7.68
C TRP A 1003 -29.89 13.82 -9.20
N ASP A 1004 -29.07 12.92 -9.75
CA ASP A 1004 -28.91 12.74 -11.20
C ASP A 1004 -29.16 11.26 -11.60
N PRO A 1005 -30.15 10.95 -12.45
CA PRO A 1005 -30.40 9.60 -12.99
C PRO A 1005 -29.50 9.24 -14.18
N ASN A 1006 -28.70 10.18 -14.70
CA ASN A 1006 -27.86 9.99 -15.90
C ASN A 1006 -26.35 10.01 -15.61
N LEU A 1007 -25.94 10.22 -14.35
CA LEU A 1007 -24.56 10.51 -13.91
C LEU A 1007 -23.48 9.58 -14.47
N PHE A 1008 -23.66 8.26 -14.35
CA PHE A 1008 -22.74 7.26 -14.93
C PHE A 1008 -23.25 6.68 -16.24
N ARG A 1009 -24.45 7.08 -16.66
CA ARG A 1009 -25.18 6.46 -17.76
C ARG A 1009 -24.29 6.48 -19.00
N SER A 1010 -23.91 7.65 -19.50
CA SER A 1010 -23.03 7.76 -20.67
C SER A 1010 -21.70 7.00 -20.58
N TYR A 1011 -21.14 6.82 -19.38
CA TYR A 1011 -19.93 6.04 -19.17
C TYR A 1011 -20.17 4.54 -19.33
N VAL A 1012 -21.15 3.98 -18.60
CA VAL A 1012 -21.57 2.58 -18.74
C VAL A 1012 -21.88 2.29 -20.19
N ASN A 1013 -22.67 3.18 -20.78
CA ASN A 1013 -23.16 3.15 -22.13
C ASN A 1013 -22.06 2.86 -23.16
N THR A 1014 -21.07 3.76 -23.30
CA THR A 1014 -19.94 3.59 -24.23
C THR A 1014 -19.17 2.30 -23.98
N PHE A 1015 -18.84 2.00 -22.72
CA PHE A 1015 -18.02 0.82 -22.41
C PHE A 1015 -18.74 -0.52 -22.58
N ILE A 1016 -20.04 -0.51 -22.89
CA ILE A 1016 -20.72 -1.74 -23.25
C ILE A 1016 -21.14 -1.80 -24.72
N GLY A 1017 -21.44 -0.67 -25.38
CA GLY A 1017 -21.49 -0.65 -26.85
C GLY A 1017 -20.21 -1.27 -27.44
N LEU A 1018 -19.05 -0.81 -26.95
CA LEU A 1018 -17.75 -1.40 -27.26
C LEU A 1018 -17.61 -2.87 -26.86
N LYS A 1019 -18.11 -3.28 -25.69
CA LYS A 1019 -18.04 -4.70 -25.25
C LYS A 1019 -18.85 -5.60 -26.19
N GLN A 1020 -20.01 -5.14 -26.63
CA GLN A 1020 -20.93 -5.95 -27.44
C GLN A 1020 -20.48 -6.00 -28.90
N GLN A 1021 -20.14 -4.86 -29.50
CA GLN A 1021 -19.47 -4.79 -30.81
C GLN A 1021 -18.28 -5.74 -30.89
N ALA A 1022 -17.39 -5.70 -29.88
CA ALA A 1022 -16.21 -6.57 -29.77
C ALA A 1022 -16.51 -8.06 -29.45
N SER A 1023 -17.78 -8.49 -29.48
CA SER A 1023 -18.18 -9.90 -29.27
C SER A 1023 -18.39 -10.67 -30.57
N GLY A 1024 -18.44 -9.99 -31.72
CA GLY A 1024 -19.01 -10.54 -32.93
C GLY A 1024 -20.54 -10.59 -32.89
N TRP A 1025 -21.12 -11.12 -33.96
CA TRP A 1025 -22.57 -11.31 -34.10
C TRP A 1025 -23.04 -12.53 -33.27
N PRO A 1026 -24.24 -12.49 -32.64
CA PRO A 1026 -24.80 -13.64 -31.93
C PRO A 1026 -25.06 -14.85 -32.83
N ASP A 1027 -25.05 -16.04 -32.22
CA ASP A 1027 -25.47 -17.30 -32.84
C ASP A 1027 -26.94 -17.21 -33.30
N GLY A 1028 -27.14 -17.04 -34.61
CA GLY A 1028 -28.46 -16.83 -35.23
C GLY A 1028 -28.53 -15.64 -36.19
N CYS A 1029 -27.64 -14.64 -36.07
CA CYS A 1029 -27.64 -13.44 -36.91
C CYS A 1029 -27.00 -13.65 -38.31
N ALA A 1030 -27.50 -14.63 -39.06
CA ALA A 1030 -26.92 -15.10 -40.30
C ALA A 1030 -27.16 -14.13 -41.48
N SER A 1031 -28.41 -13.75 -41.72
CA SER A 1031 -28.84 -12.85 -42.80
C SER A 1031 -28.80 -11.36 -42.40
N GLU A 1032 -28.91 -10.47 -43.38
CA GLU A 1032 -29.00 -9.03 -43.12
C GLU A 1032 -30.27 -8.65 -42.34
N MET A 1033 -31.36 -9.43 -42.48
CA MET A 1033 -32.60 -9.22 -41.75
C MET A 1033 -32.44 -9.56 -40.27
N ASP A 1034 -31.85 -10.72 -39.94
CA ASP A 1034 -31.58 -11.13 -38.55
C ASP A 1034 -30.64 -10.15 -37.84
N ARG A 1035 -29.71 -9.56 -38.60
CA ARG A 1035 -28.79 -8.51 -38.11
C ARG A 1035 -29.53 -7.20 -37.85
N ALA A 1036 -30.40 -6.77 -38.76
CA ALA A 1036 -31.21 -5.57 -38.58
C ALA A 1036 -32.18 -5.71 -37.40
N GLU A 1037 -32.81 -6.88 -37.23
CA GLU A 1037 -33.69 -7.17 -36.09
C GLU A 1037 -32.92 -7.18 -34.77
N TYR A 1038 -31.76 -7.85 -34.69
CA TYR A 1038 -30.90 -7.79 -33.50
C TYR A 1038 -30.45 -6.37 -33.15
N LEU A 1039 -30.05 -5.56 -34.14
CA LEU A 1039 -29.67 -4.16 -33.93
C LEU A 1039 -30.84 -3.35 -33.36
N ALA A 1040 -32.02 -3.45 -33.99
CA ALA A 1040 -33.22 -2.74 -33.58
C ALA A 1040 -33.73 -3.20 -32.19
N GLU A 1041 -33.65 -4.49 -31.87
CA GLU A 1041 -34.01 -4.98 -30.54
C GLU A 1041 -32.99 -4.55 -29.47
N PHE A 1042 -31.70 -4.58 -29.79
CA PHE A 1042 -30.65 -4.15 -28.86
C PHE A 1042 -30.73 -2.63 -28.58
N GLU A 1043 -31.08 -1.82 -29.58
CA GLU A 1043 -31.46 -0.42 -29.36
C GLU A 1043 -32.80 -0.28 -28.61
N ARG A 1044 -33.80 -1.12 -28.86
CA ARG A 1044 -35.10 -1.07 -28.16
C ARG A 1044 -35.00 -1.44 -26.67
N VAL A 1045 -34.22 -2.46 -26.32
CA VAL A 1045 -34.13 -3.02 -24.96
C VAL A 1045 -33.00 -2.38 -24.17
N GLU A 1046 -31.76 -2.45 -24.69
CA GLU A 1046 -30.61 -1.85 -24.02
C GLU A 1046 -30.58 -0.34 -24.26
N GLY A 1047 -30.95 0.12 -25.46
CA GLY A 1047 -30.75 1.50 -25.93
C GLY A 1047 -29.43 1.76 -26.61
N ILE A 1048 -28.55 0.76 -26.78
CA ILE A 1048 -27.29 0.93 -27.51
C ILE A 1048 -27.61 1.05 -29.00
N PHE A 1049 -27.24 2.16 -29.65
CA PHE A 1049 -26.93 2.12 -31.07
C PHE A 1049 -25.59 1.38 -31.25
N LEU A 1050 -25.61 0.18 -31.83
CA LEU A 1050 -24.41 -0.56 -32.19
C LEU A 1050 -24.02 -0.18 -33.62
N ASP A 1051 -22.75 0.15 -33.82
CA ASP A 1051 -22.20 0.45 -35.14
C ASP A 1051 -21.95 -0.86 -35.92
N PRO A 1052 -22.70 -1.17 -37.01
CA PRO A 1052 -22.65 -2.49 -37.64
C PRO A 1052 -21.30 -2.81 -38.29
N GLU A 1053 -20.58 -1.79 -38.77
CA GLU A 1053 -19.24 -1.93 -39.36
C GLU A 1053 -18.18 -2.32 -38.31
N LYS A 1054 -18.53 -2.20 -37.02
CA LYS A 1054 -17.64 -2.44 -35.88
C LYS A 1054 -18.06 -3.66 -35.05
N ILE A 1055 -19.01 -4.47 -35.52
CA ILE A 1055 -19.39 -5.74 -34.88
C ILE A 1055 -18.48 -6.86 -35.40
N GLU A 1056 -17.40 -7.11 -34.66
CA GLU A 1056 -16.40 -8.14 -34.94
C GLU A 1056 -15.93 -8.84 -33.65
N THR A 1057 -15.45 -10.08 -33.76
CA THR A 1057 -14.93 -10.83 -32.61
C THR A 1057 -13.56 -10.28 -32.21
N ASN A 1058 -13.53 -9.36 -31.23
CA ASN A 1058 -12.33 -8.66 -30.79
C ASN A 1058 -12.10 -8.85 -29.27
N PRO A 1059 -11.48 -9.98 -28.84
CA PRO A 1059 -11.38 -10.33 -27.43
C PRO A 1059 -10.66 -9.27 -26.57
N GLY A 1060 -9.70 -8.55 -27.14
CA GLY A 1060 -8.91 -7.50 -26.48
C GLY A 1060 -9.74 -6.26 -26.20
N LEU A 1061 -10.50 -5.77 -27.17
CA LEU A 1061 -11.45 -4.67 -26.97
C LEU A 1061 -12.57 -5.09 -26.01
N ARG A 1062 -13.09 -6.32 -26.11
CA ARG A 1062 -14.09 -6.87 -25.18
C ARG A 1062 -13.57 -6.95 -23.74
N MET A 1063 -12.31 -7.33 -23.55
CA MET A 1063 -11.64 -7.31 -22.24
C MET A 1063 -11.53 -5.89 -21.69
N ILE A 1064 -11.01 -4.94 -22.48
CA ILE A 1064 -10.90 -3.52 -22.12
C ILE A 1064 -12.26 -2.95 -21.69
N ALA A 1065 -13.28 -3.19 -22.50
CA ALA A 1065 -14.63 -2.69 -22.33
C ALA A 1065 -15.28 -3.24 -21.04
N LYS A 1066 -15.23 -4.57 -20.84
CA LYS A 1066 -15.66 -5.24 -19.59
C LYS A 1066 -14.91 -4.72 -18.37
N LEU A 1067 -13.61 -4.45 -18.49
CA LEU A 1067 -12.75 -4.03 -17.40
C LEU A 1067 -13.08 -2.61 -16.92
N LEU A 1068 -13.23 -1.66 -17.86
CA LEU A 1068 -13.51 -0.26 -17.55
C LEU A 1068 -14.89 -0.10 -16.89
N ALA A 1069 -15.93 -0.73 -17.46
CA ALA A 1069 -17.28 -0.69 -16.93
C ALA A 1069 -17.36 -1.18 -15.46
N ASN A 1070 -16.68 -2.28 -15.12
CA ASN A 1070 -16.72 -2.84 -13.76
C ASN A 1070 -15.81 -2.14 -12.75
N SER A 1071 -14.69 -1.55 -13.18
CA SER A 1071 -13.66 -1.05 -12.25
C SER A 1071 -13.95 0.32 -11.64
N LEU A 1072 -14.92 1.07 -12.18
CA LEU A 1072 -15.18 2.47 -11.79
C LEU A 1072 -15.69 2.61 -10.34
N TRP A 1073 -16.74 1.88 -9.95
CA TRP A 1073 -17.36 2.05 -8.63
C TRP A 1073 -16.40 1.70 -7.47
N GLY A 1074 -15.57 0.67 -7.66
CA GLY A 1074 -14.55 0.27 -6.68
C GLY A 1074 -13.48 1.34 -6.46
N LYS A 1075 -13.25 2.23 -7.45
CA LYS A 1075 -12.37 3.39 -7.30
C LYS A 1075 -12.99 4.46 -6.40
N LEU A 1076 -14.29 4.70 -6.52
CA LEU A 1076 -15.03 5.64 -5.67
C LEU A 1076 -15.04 5.18 -4.20
N ALA A 1077 -15.06 3.86 -3.98
CA ALA A 1077 -14.99 3.22 -2.66
C ALA A 1077 -13.56 3.15 -2.05
N GLN A 1078 -12.53 3.76 -2.67
CA GLN A 1078 -11.14 3.56 -2.24
C GLN A 1078 -10.93 3.95 -0.76
N ARG A 1079 -10.52 2.97 0.06
CA ARG A 1079 -10.22 3.15 1.48
C ARG A 1079 -9.17 4.23 1.73
N VAL A 1080 -9.39 5.00 2.79
CA VAL A 1080 -8.43 5.95 3.37
C VAL A 1080 -7.55 5.19 4.39
N CYS A 1081 -6.44 5.80 4.85
CA CYS A 1081 -5.51 5.22 5.85
C CYS A 1081 -4.75 3.96 5.40
N GLY A 1082 -4.34 3.89 4.13
CA GLY A 1082 -3.39 2.85 3.68
C GLY A 1082 -2.04 2.96 4.39
N THR A 1083 -1.34 1.82 4.50
CA THR A 1083 0.05 1.76 4.94
C THR A 1083 0.97 2.23 3.81
N GLU A 1084 1.97 3.05 4.13
CA GLU A 1084 3.01 3.55 3.23
C GLU A 1084 4.38 3.05 3.67
N VAL A 1085 5.26 2.75 2.72
CA VAL A 1085 6.70 2.56 2.99
C VAL A 1085 7.43 3.85 2.67
N ARG A 1086 8.20 4.36 3.63
CA ARG A 1086 9.06 5.54 3.50
C ARG A 1086 10.50 5.19 3.84
N TYR A 1087 11.45 5.92 3.27
CA TYR A 1087 12.88 5.69 3.50
C TYR A 1087 13.50 6.87 4.25
N ALA A 1088 14.32 6.58 5.26
CA ALA A 1088 15.07 7.58 6.02
C ALA A 1088 16.58 7.38 5.85
N LYS A 1089 17.20 8.28 5.10
CA LYS A 1089 18.64 8.28 4.78
C LYS A 1089 19.49 8.90 5.89
N THR A 1090 18.86 9.73 6.72
CA THR A 1090 19.54 10.42 7.83
C THR A 1090 18.86 10.12 9.18
N PRO A 1091 19.60 10.25 10.32
CA PRO A 1091 19.00 10.13 11.64
C PRO A 1091 17.92 11.18 11.89
N ALA A 1092 18.04 12.36 11.26
CA ALA A 1092 17.06 13.43 11.34
C ALA A 1092 15.74 13.06 10.63
N GLU A 1093 15.80 12.43 9.46
CA GLU A 1093 14.61 11.91 8.75
C GLU A 1093 13.93 10.79 9.55
N PHE A 1094 14.71 9.87 10.14
CA PHE A 1094 14.18 8.78 10.95
C PHE A 1094 13.47 9.29 12.21
N HIS A 1095 14.13 10.18 12.96
CA HIS A 1095 13.52 10.83 14.12
C HIS A 1095 12.33 11.71 13.73
N GLN A 1096 12.33 12.36 12.57
CA GLN A 1096 11.16 13.10 12.08
C GLN A 1096 9.96 12.18 11.86
N LEU A 1097 10.14 10.96 11.35
CA LEU A 1097 9.04 9.98 11.23
C LEU A 1097 8.58 9.41 12.59
N LEU A 1098 9.46 9.35 13.59
CA LEU A 1098 9.15 8.96 14.99
C LEU A 1098 8.54 10.08 15.85
N GLU A 1099 8.61 11.34 15.40
CA GLU A 1099 8.07 12.53 16.09
C GLU A 1099 6.89 13.20 15.32
N ASP A 1100 6.57 12.80 14.08
CA ASP A 1100 5.43 13.33 13.31
C ASP A 1100 4.09 12.93 13.97
N PRO A 1101 3.29 13.89 14.46
CA PRO A 1101 2.05 13.58 15.17
C PRO A 1101 0.94 13.05 14.26
N THR A 1102 1.05 13.20 12.92
CA THR A 1102 -0.01 12.87 11.96
C THR A 1102 0.03 11.42 11.46
N ILE A 1103 1.09 10.68 11.79
CA ILE A 1103 1.30 9.28 11.41
C ILE A 1103 1.52 8.39 12.63
N ASP A 1104 1.19 7.12 12.51
CA ASP A 1104 1.77 6.05 13.31
C ASP A 1104 2.97 5.48 12.53
N MET A 1105 4.15 5.38 13.16
CA MET A 1105 5.18 4.44 12.69
C MET A 1105 4.81 3.05 13.19
N LEU A 1106 4.58 2.13 12.26
CA LEU A 1106 4.17 0.75 12.54
C LEU A 1106 5.36 -0.17 12.72
N ASP A 1107 6.38 -0.05 11.86
CA ASP A 1107 7.55 -0.93 11.83
C ASP A 1107 8.75 -0.21 11.19
N PHE A 1108 9.97 -0.70 11.39
CA PHE A 1108 11.13 -0.25 10.62
C PHE A 1108 12.26 -1.29 10.55
N ASP A 1109 12.96 -1.33 9.41
CA ASP A 1109 14.15 -2.15 9.20
C ASP A 1109 15.37 -1.26 8.92
N HIS A 1110 16.51 -1.56 9.54
CA HIS A 1110 17.81 -1.02 9.15
C HIS A 1110 18.31 -1.78 7.91
N VAL A 1111 18.10 -1.21 6.73
CA VAL A 1111 18.45 -1.82 5.42
C VAL A 1111 19.95 -1.68 5.13
N SER A 1112 20.55 -0.56 5.52
CA SER A 1112 22.00 -0.36 5.54
C SER A 1112 22.37 0.68 6.59
N GLU A 1113 23.67 0.86 6.84
CA GLU A 1113 24.19 1.89 7.74
C GLU A 1113 23.65 3.30 7.42
N HIS A 1114 23.25 3.54 6.16
CA HIS A 1114 22.76 4.82 5.64
C HIS A 1114 21.30 4.76 5.14
N LEU A 1115 20.56 3.67 5.37
CA LEU A 1115 19.17 3.53 4.91
C LEU A 1115 18.27 2.77 5.90
N ASP A 1116 17.21 3.42 6.38
CA ASP A 1116 16.09 2.74 7.07
C ASP A 1116 14.88 2.62 6.14
N ARG A 1117 14.18 1.50 6.21
CA ARG A 1117 12.85 1.28 5.61
C ARG A 1117 11.79 1.38 6.71
N CYS A 1118 11.09 2.51 6.76
CA CYS A 1118 10.04 2.77 7.74
C CYS A 1118 8.66 2.42 7.17
N VAL A 1119 7.88 1.61 7.89
CA VAL A 1119 6.48 1.33 7.59
C VAL A 1119 5.61 2.28 8.41
N VAL A 1120 4.84 3.14 7.75
CA VAL A 1120 4.03 4.17 8.42
C VAL A 1120 2.58 4.13 7.94
N ARG A 1121 1.65 4.62 8.75
CA ARG A 1121 0.23 4.78 8.40
C ARG A 1121 -0.25 6.13 8.87
N LYS A 1122 -1.00 6.86 8.04
CA LYS A 1122 -1.59 8.12 8.48
C LYS A 1122 -2.72 7.86 9.49
N LYS A 1123 -2.71 8.57 10.61
CA LYS A 1123 -3.72 8.42 11.67
C LYS A 1123 -5.10 8.85 11.17
N PRO A 1124 -6.20 8.17 11.57
CA PRO A 1124 -7.56 8.47 11.12
C PRO A 1124 -7.94 9.96 11.23
N GLU A 1125 -7.62 10.62 12.35
CA GLU A 1125 -7.95 12.04 12.59
C GLU A 1125 -7.33 12.99 11.55
N PHE A 1126 -6.19 12.60 10.95
CA PHE A 1126 -5.43 13.40 10.00
C PHE A 1126 -5.59 12.90 8.55
N ALA A 1127 -6.36 11.85 8.33
CA ALA A 1127 -6.46 11.16 7.05
C ALA A 1127 -7.59 11.73 6.18
N LYS A 1128 -7.21 12.55 5.19
CA LYS A 1128 -8.12 13.03 4.16
C LYS A 1128 -8.32 11.96 3.09
N ALA A 1129 -9.57 11.75 2.66
CA ALA A 1129 -9.87 10.93 1.49
C ALA A 1129 -9.22 11.53 0.23
N PRO A 1130 -8.78 10.72 -0.74
CA PRO A 1130 -8.30 11.24 -2.03
C PRO A 1130 -9.40 12.02 -2.77
N ASN A 1131 -9.03 13.02 -3.57
CA ASN A 1131 -9.92 13.79 -4.47
C ASN A 1131 -10.54 12.93 -5.63
N THR A 1132 -10.54 11.61 -5.48
CA THR A 1132 -11.06 10.58 -6.38
C THR A 1132 -12.01 9.59 -5.67
N ASN A 1133 -12.16 9.69 -4.34
CA ASN A 1133 -13.14 8.93 -3.57
C ASN A 1133 -14.52 9.61 -3.66
N CYS A 1134 -15.59 8.80 -3.68
CA CYS A 1134 -16.96 9.26 -3.45
C CYS A 1134 -17.75 8.15 -2.74
N LEU A 1135 -17.46 7.97 -1.46
CA LEU A 1135 -18.06 6.92 -0.63
C LEU A 1135 -19.61 6.91 -0.65
N PRO A 1136 -20.35 8.05 -0.63
CA PRO A 1136 -21.81 8.03 -0.71
C PRO A 1136 -22.33 7.37 -1.98
N VAL A 1137 -21.80 7.78 -3.14
CA VAL A 1137 -22.19 7.24 -4.45
C VAL A 1137 -21.81 5.75 -4.57
N ALA A 1138 -20.64 5.36 -4.05
CA ALA A 1138 -20.25 3.96 -3.96
C ALA A 1138 -21.19 3.12 -3.07
N ALA A 1139 -21.65 3.67 -1.94
CA ALA A 1139 -22.64 3.02 -1.11
C ALA A 1139 -23.92 2.75 -1.90
N TYR A 1140 -24.46 3.78 -2.58
CA TYR A 1140 -25.64 3.64 -3.46
C TYR A 1140 -25.48 2.58 -4.54
N VAL A 1141 -24.34 2.50 -5.23
CA VAL A 1141 -24.08 1.43 -6.22
C VAL A 1141 -24.24 0.05 -5.58
N THR A 1142 -23.68 -0.18 -4.38
CA THR A 1142 -23.84 -1.48 -3.71
C THR A 1142 -25.23 -1.70 -3.12
N SER A 1143 -25.91 -0.66 -2.66
CA SER A 1143 -27.28 -0.70 -2.13
C SER A 1143 -28.28 -1.10 -3.22
N TYR A 1144 -28.27 -0.38 -4.35
CA TYR A 1144 -29.11 -0.71 -5.50
C TYR A 1144 -28.81 -2.11 -6.04
N ALA A 1145 -27.54 -2.55 -6.03
CA ALA A 1145 -27.17 -3.89 -6.45
C ALA A 1145 -27.80 -4.97 -5.56
N ARG A 1146 -27.77 -4.78 -4.22
CA ARG A 1146 -28.41 -5.72 -3.27
C ARG A 1146 -29.93 -5.75 -3.42
N LEU A 1147 -30.57 -4.59 -3.57
CA LEU A 1147 -32.02 -4.50 -3.77
C LEU A 1147 -32.44 -5.18 -5.08
N HIS A 1148 -31.74 -4.90 -6.19
CA HIS A 1148 -32.02 -5.52 -7.49
C HIS A 1148 -31.84 -7.05 -7.45
N LEU A 1149 -30.86 -7.57 -6.70
CA LEU A 1149 -30.74 -9.02 -6.47
C LEU A 1149 -31.90 -9.59 -5.63
N TYR A 1150 -32.38 -8.82 -4.65
CA TYR A 1150 -33.50 -9.21 -3.78
C TYR A 1150 -34.83 -9.27 -4.56
N GLU A 1151 -35.06 -8.37 -5.53
CA GLU A 1151 -36.22 -8.42 -6.45
C GLU A 1151 -36.34 -9.79 -7.16
N TYR A 1152 -35.20 -10.43 -7.50
CA TYR A 1152 -35.18 -11.79 -8.07
C TYR A 1152 -35.34 -12.92 -7.04
N ILE A 1153 -34.94 -12.70 -5.78
CA ILE A 1153 -35.21 -13.63 -4.68
C ILE A 1153 -36.72 -13.64 -4.35
N GLU A 1154 -37.38 -12.48 -4.42
CA GLU A 1154 -38.84 -12.38 -4.30
C GLU A 1154 -39.55 -13.11 -5.45
N GLN A 1155 -39.05 -13.01 -6.70
CA GLN A 1155 -39.56 -13.81 -7.83
C GLN A 1155 -39.40 -15.33 -7.58
N VAL A 1156 -38.27 -15.82 -7.05
CA VAL A 1156 -38.09 -17.24 -6.69
C VAL A 1156 -39.15 -17.69 -5.68
N HIS A 1157 -39.46 -16.87 -4.69
CA HIS A 1157 -40.50 -17.17 -3.71
C HIS A 1157 -41.91 -17.17 -4.33
N GLN A 1158 -42.23 -16.18 -5.15
CA GLN A 1158 -43.54 -16.01 -5.79
C GLN A 1158 -43.93 -17.20 -6.70
N ILE A 1159 -42.98 -17.77 -7.45
CA ILE A 1159 -43.21 -18.99 -8.27
C ILE A 1159 -43.30 -20.28 -7.43
N GLY A 1160 -43.15 -20.19 -6.11
CA GLY A 1160 -43.08 -21.34 -5.20
C GLY A 1160 -41.80 -22.18 -5.37
N GLY A 1161 -40.69 -21.53 -5.71
CA GLY A 1161 -39.36 -22.12 -5.73
C GLY A 1161 -38.63 -21.97 -4.39
N VAL A 1162 -37.53 -22.71 -4.22
CA VAL A 1162 -36.71 -22.68 -3.00
C VAL A 1162 -35.32 -22.15 -3.34
N LEU A 1163 -34.95 -21.00 -2.77
CA LEU A 1163 -33.59 -20.46 -2.89
C LEU A 1163 -32.60 -21.35 -2.12
N LEU A 1164 -31.55 -21.81 -2.80
CA LEU A 1164 -30.47 -22.60 -2.21
C LEU A 1164 -29.26 -21.73 -1.86
N TYR A 1165 -28.92 -20.78 -2.74
CA TYR A 1165 -27.71 -19.96 -2.61
C TYR A 1165 -27.84 -18.64 -3.37
N CYS A 1166 -27.11 -17.62 -2.93
CA CYS A 1166 -26.88 -16.39 -3.67
C CYS A 1166 -25.50 -15.79 -3.34
N ASP A 1167 -24.87 -15.16 -4.32
CA ASP A 1167 -23.62 -14.44 -4.12
C ASP A 1167 -23.45 -13.31 -5.12
N THR A 1168 -23.47 -12.08 -4.61
CA THR A 1168 -23.18 -10.83 -5.32
C THR A 1168 -24.12 -10.50 -6.47
N ASP A 1169 -24.14 -11.34 -7.51
CA ASP A 1169 -24.91 -11.20 -8.74
C ASP A 1169 -25.51 -12.53 -9.24
N SER A 1170 -25.38 -13.65 -8.51
CA SER A 1170 -25.99 -14.95 -8.85
C SER A 1170 -27.03 -15.44 -7.83
N ILE A 1171 -27.95 -16.29 -8.30
CA ILE A 1171 -28.90 -17.07 -7.50
C ILE A 1171 -28.94 -18.54 -7.96
N ILE A 1172 -29.14 -19.46 -7.02
CA ILE A 1172 -29.37 -20.88 -7.29
C ILE A 1172 -30.67 -21.26 -6.58
N TYR A 1173 -31.60 -21.89 -7.29
CA TYR A 1173 -32.91 -22.25 -6.74
C TYR A 1173 -33.45 -23.57 -7.33
N VAL A 1174 -34.31 -24.25 -6.56
CA VAL A 1174 -35.10 -25.40 -7.03
C VAL A 1174 -36.41 -24.90 -7.59
N GLY A 1175 -36.76 -25.33 -8.80
CA GLY A 1175 -38.02 -25.05 -9.46
C GLY A 1175 -38.89 -26.30 -9.63
N LYS A 1176 -40.22 -26.11 -9.73
CA LYS A 1176 -41.15 -27.16 -10.15
C LYS A 1176 -40.87 -27.50 -11.63
N ARG A 1177 -40.80 -28.79 -11.99
CA ARG A 1177 -40.36 -29.28 -13.33
C ARG A 1177 -41.07 -28.55 -14.49
N ASN A 1178 -42.39 -28.36 -14.36
CA ASN A 1178 -43.26 -27.67 -15.33
C ASN A 1178 -43.89 -26.38 -14.75
N GLY A 1179 -43.25 -25.73 -13.76
CA GLY A 1179 -43.75 -24.49 -13.17
C GLY A 1179 -43.28 -23.23 -13.92
N GLN A 1180 -43.87 -22.08 -13.57
CA GLN A 1180 -43.29 -20.78 -13.91
C GLN A 1180 -41.84 -20.72 -13.40
N ARG A 1181 -40.97 -20.05 -14.16
CA ARG A 1181 -39.56 -19.81 -13.82
C ARG A 1181 -39.37 -18.31 -13.60
N VAL A 1182 -38.35 -17.96 -12.81
CA VAL A 1182 -37.81 -16.59 -12.74
C VAL A 1182 -37.51 -16.13 -14.17
N SER A 1183 -37.72 -14.85 -14.49
CA SER A 1183 -37.41 -14.30 -15.82
C SER A 1183 -35.97 -14.62 -16.26
N GLU A 1184 -35.79 -14.87 -17.56
CA GLU A 1184 -34.48 -15.14 -18.20
C GLU A 1184 -34.26 -14.16 -19.34
N GLY A 1185 -33.00 -13.78 -19.61
CA GLY A 1185 -32.66 -12.91 -20.74
C GLY A 1185 -31.19 -12.52 -20.80
N GLU A 1186 -30.82 -11.91 -21.93
CA GLU A 1186 -29.43 -11.60 -22.34
C GLU A 1186 -29.04 -10.12 -22.13
N TYR A 1187 -29.95 -9.30 -21.58
CA TYR A 1187 -29.81 -7.86 -21.45
C TYR A 1187 -29.59 -7.42 -19.99
N LEU A 1188 -29.05 -6.21 -19.77
CA LEU A 1188 -28.54 -5.79 -18.46
C LEU A 1188 -29.61 -5.76 -17.36
N GLY A 1189 -29.26 -6.40 -16.24
CA GLY A 1189 -30.07 -6.52 -15.04
C GLY A 1189 -30.94 -7.76 -15.06
N GLN A 1190 -31.01 -8.46 -16.20
CA GLN A 1190 -31.70 -9.73 -16.35
C GLN A 1190 -30.84 -10.89 -15.85
N MET A 1191 -31.48 -12.02 -15.61
CA MET A 1191 -30.85 -13.26 -15.19
C MET A 1191 -30.56 -14.14 -16.41
N LYS A 1192 -29.29 -14.30 -16.79
CA LYS A 1192 -28.88 -15.31 -17.77
C LYS A 1192 -28.71 -16.66 -17.08
N ARG A 1193 -28.99 -17.75 -17.80
CA ARG A 1193 -28.69 -19.11 -17.32
C ARG A 1193 -27.17 -19.36 -17.43
N GLU A 1194 -26.55 -19.64 -16.29
CA GLU A 1194 -25.09 -19.75 -16.17
C GLU A 1194 -24.51 -20.98 -16.88
N ILE A 1195 -25.27 -22.07 -16.86
CA ILE A 1195 -24.92 -23.35 -17.51
C ILE A 1195 -26.13 -23.77 -18.37
N PRO A 1196 -26.22 -23.36 -19.65
CA PRO A 1196 -27.42 -23.60 -20.45
C PRO A 1196 -27.55 -25.04 -20.95
N SER A 1197 -26.43 -25.73 -21.21
CA SER A 1197 -26.38 -27.06 -21.84
C SER A 1197 -26.31 -28.24 -20.86
N ARG A 1198 -26.35 -27.99 -19.55
CA ARG A 1198 -26.30 -29.04 -18.52
C ARG A 1198 -27.34 -28.82 -17.42
N ARG A 1199 -27.95 -29.91 -16.97
CA ARG A 1199 -28.80 -29.94 -15.77
C ARG A 1199 -27.93 -30.17 -14.54
N ILE A 1200 -28.09 -29.35 -13.51
CA ILE A 1200 -27.57 -29.65 -12.18
C ILE A 1200 -28.39 -30.81 -11.61
N LEU A 1201 -27.72 -31.92 -11.30
CA LEU A 1201 -28.33 -33.09 -10.66
C LEU A 1201 -28.32 -32.92 -9.14
N GLU A 1202 -27.15 -32.58 -8.60
CA GLU A 1202 -26.92 -32.41 -7.16
C GLU A 1202 -26.27 -31.05 -6.88
N PHE A 1203 -26.59 -30.45 -5.73
CA PHE A 1203 -26.00 -29.21 -5.24
C PHE A 1203 -25.68 -29.34 -3.75
N ILE A 1204 -24.45 -29.00 -3.36
CA ILE A 1204 -24.01 -28.99 -1.96
C ILE A 1204 -23.36 -27.63 -1.66
N ALA A 1205 -23.68 -27.02 -0.51
CA ALA A 1205 -23.03 -25.79 -0.06
C ALA A 1205 -22.30 -26.01 1.28
N GLY A 1206 -20.97 -26.04 1.26
CA GLY A 1206 -20.15 -26.09 2.47
C GLY A 1206 -20.05 -24.75 3.20
N GLY A 1207 -20.39 -23.65 2.52
CA GLY A 1207 -20.42 -22.31 3.11
C GLY A 1207 -20.55 -21.20 2.06
N ARG A 1208 -20.32 -19.96 2.49
CA ARG A 1208 -20.25 -18.82 1.56
C ARG A 1208 -19.04 -19.01 0.62
N LYS A 1209 -19.27 -18.98 -0.69
CA LYS A 1209 -18.28 -19.19 -1.75
C LYS A 1209 -17.61 -20.58 -1.71
N ILE A 1210 -18.31 -21.60 -1.20
CA ILE A 1210 -17.85 -23.01 -1.22
C ILE A 1210 -19.06 -23.87 -1.59
N MET A 1211 -19.13 -24.32 -2.85
CA MET A 1211 -20.28 -25.07 -3.38
C MET A 1211 -19.91 -26.12 -4.44
N ALA A 1212 -20.57 -27.26 -4.39
CA ALA A 1212 -20.53 -28.33 -5.38
C ALA A 1212 -21.75 -28.28 -6.29
N THR A 1213 -21.56 -28.65 -7.55
CA THR A 1213 -22.65 -29.01 -8.48
C THR A 1213 -22.23 -30.20 -9.33
N ASP A 1214 -22.96 -31.31 -9.26
CA ASP A 1214 -22.88 -32.32 -10.32
C ASP A 1214 -23.74 -31.88 -11.51
N THR A 1215 -23.25 -32.08 -12.73
CA THR A 1215 -23.89 -31.58 -13.95
C THR A 1215 -23.89 -32.63 -15.06
N SER A 1216 -25.09 -33.06 -15.47
CA SER A 1216 -25.26 -33.90 -16.66
C SER A 1216 -25.64 -33.06 -17.88
N THR A 1217 -25.00 -33.33 -19.02
CA THR A 1217 -25.44 -32.85 -20.33
C THR A 1217 -26.84 -33.35 -20.63
N GLN A 1218 -27.69 -32.52 -21.25
CA GLN A 1218 -28.93 -33.05 -21.80
C GLN A 1218 -28.61 -33.98 -22.98
N VAL A 1219 -28.82 -35.29 -22.78
CA VAL A 1219 -29.23 -36.16 -23.87
C VAL A 1219 -30.59 -35.65 -24.35
N GLN A 1220 -30.86 -35.71 -25.65
CA GLN A 1220 -32.18 -35.37 -26.19
C GLN A 1220 -33.15 -36.51 -25.84
N ASP A 1221 -34.14 -36.19 -25.00
CA ASP A 1221 -35.40 -36.93 -24.85
C ASP A 1221 -36.35 -36.54 -26.01
#